data_AF-A0A482W5B6-F1
#
_entry.id   AF-A0A482W5B6-F1
#
_cell.length_a   1.000
_cell.length_b   1.000
_cell.length_c   1.000
_cell.angle_alpha   90.00
_cell.angle_beta   90.00
_cell.angle_gamma   90.00
#
_symmetry.space_group_name_H-M   'P 1'
#
loop_
_entity.id
_entity.type
_entity.pdbx_description
1 polymer ?
#
loop_
_entity_poly.entity_id
_entity_poly.type
_entity_poly.pdbx_seq_one_letter_code
_entity_poly.pdbx_strand_id
1 'polypeptide(L)'
;MDDDLFLYDKREELTKFKVVGLLPSIEFQKCRFVVGKLHQCFPTEFAEPEIRAMLNLDWDEYLTKMKRRHGKPYYLLRVPVAVYIDGTLLGDSQDLTNYISQKYVLQLNLDFSEIVNKELINYFTNIIEKYKRKFVYLTIAIDAHVVGSMLFMLYNDLVPITCENFLNRCTQAEEGYRGAQIQSQLIQGAEILNKIEKVPTYYQSPLHKIEIVRCGEFTLCPQPDEEYIRALNPPYETLFAEEVKPDEIDSVLSLTGFKSGRYSLRTDLKPYMPFTRYSRMFDIYIRDLAGKIKTLPHERRFIPVELTAKDMTNLEQYVESVINYTSKYNISFSISYAPENLVGKYVKYPSYGDFAETYILRSYGTWWKESEAYQQEYMPQEVDPLGAEDYITLGFESAVVPRDICIYETYNPGAVVRIWGRYSDLNWKLLWEGPPQICPEESRKFHPTIRKLNCLINEIRLEFNQSHLKYHTSIDAVLLGGYQPRHILQYNVLQNDLLSLTISQDADTGNSEEDENFNDACDFFSHLPHEVILHIFQYLDLKSLSRCAQVNRTWNEATRDPILYQNLSLKRYWHKINCETFDYFKSRCRGVKKIDLSWCGNHDKTFSNAFLQFLDKCCQQLTHLSLCHCHFVNNEIIAKLPTCRDLTELRLRNAKADFFGFQHLSKLNRLVTLDLCSTSITDEPLMAVLKANPNLRHLILDFCESLERLDQVVETVSNFNRNLTTWSSFKTTSLTSLGALHFAKCANLKELDLGWCFVFTHPGDSLEKIALTCRSLKRLIISQWRGVNDQMLLPVVMYCKNLTQLDLLGIKSITGDICERALMSLPNLRLLDISFCDSIVSEQ
;
A
#
# COMPACT_ATOMS: atom_id res chain seq x y z
N MET A 1 -39.99 -59.41 -7.41
CA MET A 1 -41.25 -58.84 -7.93
C MET A 1 -41.21 -57.39 -7.55
N ASP A 2 -41.38 -56.53 -8.54
CA ASP A 2 -41.08 -55.09 -8.61
C ASP A 2 -39.62 -54.72 -8.92
N ASP A 3 -39.30 -54.89 -10.21
CA ASP A 3 -38.27 -54.15 -10.93
C ASP A 3 -38.88 -52.83 -11.49
N ASP A 4 -38.01 -51.83 -11.65
CA ASP A 4 -38.04 -50.75 -12.67
C ASP A 4 -38.97 -49.52 -12.49
N LEU A 5 -38.42 -48.43 -11.93
CA LEU A 5 -38.00 -47.19 -12.62
C LEU A 5 -37.99 -46.00 -11.62
N PHE A 6 -36.82 -45.63 -11.10
CA PHE A 6 -36.56 -44.27 -10.62
C PHE A 6 -35.33 -43.74 -11.36
N LEU A 7 -35.58 -43.10 -12.50
CA LEU A 7 -34.62 -42.27 -13.21
C LEU A 7 -34.36 -41.01 -12.38
N TYR A 8 -33.11 -40.83 -11.96
CA TYR A 8 -32.59 -39.58 -11.44
C TYR A 8 -32.64 -38.51 -12.54
N ASP A 9 -33.53 -37.52 -12.40
CA ASP A 9 -33.58 -36.33 -13.24
C ASP A 9 -32.48 -35.34 -12.80
N LYS A 10 -31.24 -35.57 -13.23
CA LYS A 10 -30.19 -34.53 -13.22
C LYS A 10 -30.51 -33.58 -14.39
N ARG A 11 -31.16 -32.46 -14.11
CA ARG A 11 -31.15 -31.32 -15.04
C ARG A 11 -29.72 -30.83 -15.18
N GLU A 12 -29.09 -31.08 -16.32
CA GLU A 12 -27.78 -30.51 -16.65
C GLU A 12 -27.93 -28.97 -16.72
N GLU A 13 -27.14 -28.25 -15.93
CA GLU A 13 -27.10 -26.78 -16.00
C GLU A 13 -26.44 -26.35 -17.32
N LEU A 14 -27.12 -25.45 -18.05
CA LEU A 14 -26.60 -24.89 -19.30
C LEU A 14 -25.28 -24.16 -19.07
N THR A 15 -24.28 -24.40 -19.92
CA THR A 15 -22.99 -23.71 -19.87
C THR A 15 -23.17 -22.23 -20.22
N LYS A 16 -22.62 -21.33 -19.39
CA LYS A 16 -22.74 -19.87 -19.53
C LYS A 16 -21.43 -19.26 -19.96
N PHE A 17 -21.44 -18.64 -21.14
CA PHE A 17 -20.32 -17.82 -21.59
C PHE A 17 -20.50 -16.36 -21.21
N LYS A 18 -19.41 -15.73 -20.80
CA LYS A 18 -19.30 -14.28 -20.70
C LYS A 18 -18.06 -13.81 -21.46
N VAL A 19 -18.24 -12.87 -22.38
CA VAL A 19 -17.15 -12.31 -23.20
C VAL A 19 -17.06 -10.82 -22.92
N VAL A 20 -15.92 -10.40 -22.39
CA VAL A 20 -15.61 -8.99 -22.11
C VAL A 20 -14.42 -8.59 -22.96
N GLY A 21 -14.52 -7.53 -23.75
CA GLY A 21 -13.41 -7.17 -24.63
C GLY A 21 -13.56 -5.82 -25.29
N LEU A 22 -12.48 -5.42 -25.96
CA LEU A 22 -12.40 -4.15 -26.63
C LEU A 22 -13.26 -4.16 -27.91
N LEU A 23 -14.23 -3.25 -28.02
CA LEU A 23 -15.19 -3.21 -29.12
C LEU A 23 -14.55 -3.20 -30.52
N PRO A 24 -13.51 -2.38 -30.81
CA PRO A 24 -12.82 -2.39 -32.10
C PRO A 24 -11.91 -3.60 -32.35
N SER A 25 -11.74 -4.52 -31.39
CA SER A 25 -10.88 -5.70 -31.59
C SER A 25 -11.58 -6.77 -32.42
N ILE A 26 -10.87 -7.24 -33.46
CA ILE A 26 -11.29 -8.37 -34.30
C ILE A 26 -11.45 -9.63 -33.44
N GLU A 27 -10.56 -9.84 -32.47
CA GLU A 27 -10.55 -10.97 -31.55
C GLU A 27 -11.79 -10.97 -30.65
N PHE A 28 -12.18 -9.80 -30.12
CA PHE A 28 -13.43 -9.65 -29.37
C PHE A 28 -14.65 -9.98 -30.23
N GLN A 29 -14.71 -9.47 -31.47
CA GLN A 29 -15.83 -9.74 -32.37
C GLN A 29 -15.91 -11.22 -32.76
N LYS A 30 -14.77 -11.88 -32.96
CA LYS A 30 -14.70 -13.34 -33.18
C LYS A 30 -15.28 -14.10 -31.99
N CYS A 31 -14.83 -13.81 -30.77
CA CYS A 31 -15.36 -14.46 -29.56
C CYS A 31 -16.87 -14.25 -29.42
N ARG A 32 -17.34 -13.00 -29.57
CA ARG A 32 -18.77 -12.63 -29.52
C ARG A 32 -19.59 -13.43 -30.53
N PHE A 33 -19.13 -13.48 -31.77
CA PHE A 33 -19.81 -14.20 -32.85
C PHE A 33 -19.87 -15.71 -32.58
N VAL A 34 -18.76 -16.30 -32.15
CA VAL A 34 -18.64 -17.74 -31.89
C VAL A 34 -19.54 -18.18 -30.75
N VAL A 35 -19.51 -17.50 -29.59
CA VAL A 35 -20.40 -17.86 -28.46
C VAL A 35 -21.87 -17.64 -28.80
N GLY A 36 -22.19 -16.61 -29.58
CA GLY A 36 -23.54 -16.37 -30.09
C GLY A 36 -24.01 -17.49 -31.02
N LYS A 37 -23.13 -18.00 -31.88
CA LYS A 37 -23.44 -19.14 -32.76
C LYS A 37 -23.60 -20.44 -32.00
N LEU A 38 -22.80 -20.69 -30.96
CA LEU A 38 -22.96 -21.86 -30.10
C LEU A 38 -24.34 -21.90 -29.43
N HIS A 39 -24.79 -20.77 -28.89
CA HIS A 39 -26.15 -20.66 -28.33
C HIS A 39 -27.23 -20.87 -29.40
N GLN A 40 -27.09 -20.27 -30.58
CA GLN A 40 -28.05 -20.44 -31.68
C GLN A 40 -28.16 -21.88 -32.18
N CYS A 41 -27.03 -22.58 -32.28
CA CYS A 41 -26.97 -23.95 -32.81
C CYS A 41 -27.29 -25.00 -31.74
N PHE A 42 -26.96 -24.75 -30.47
CA PHE A 42 -27.12 -25.69 -29.36
C PHE A 42 -27.76 -25.00 -28.13
N PRO A 43 -29.02 -24.53 -28.23
CA PRO A 43 -29.69 -23.78 -27.17
C PRO A 43 -29.99 -24.61 -25.90
N THR A 44 -29.91 -25.95 -26.00
CA THR A 44 -30.05 -26.89 -24.88
C THR A 44 -28.73 -27.22 -24.18
N GLU A 45 -27.59 -26.78 -24.71
CA GLU A 45 -26.27 -26.94 -24.08
C GLU A 45 -25.71 -25.60 -23.58
N PHE A 46 -25.98 -24.50 -24.29
CA PHE A 46 -25.45 -23.17 -23.97
C PHE A 46 -26.55 -22.15 -23.70
N ALA A 47 -26.41 -21.43 -22.59
CA ALA A 47 -27.24 -20.28 -22.28
C ALA A 47 -26.92 -19.09 -23.19
N GLU A 48 -27.79 -18.08 -23.22
CA GLU A 48 -27.53 -16.82 -23.92
C GLU A 48 -26.25 -16.17 -23.35
N PRO A 49 -25.24 -15.85 -24.19
CA PRO A 49 -23.95 -15.37 -23.72
C PRO A 49 -24.02 -13.92 -23.22
N GLU A 50 -23.35 -13.63 -22.10
CA GLU A 50 -23.21 -12.27 -21.60
C GLU A 50 -22.07 -11.55 -22.37
N ILE A 51 -22.42 -10.60 -23.24
CA ILE A 51 -21.43 -9.84 -24.01
C ILE A 51 -21.29 -8.44 -23.41
N ARG A 52 -20.05 -8.08 -23.03
CA ARG A 52 -19.71 -6.75 -22.54
C ARG A 52 -18.62 -6.12 -23.39
N ALA A 53 -19.04 -5.33 -24.37
CA ALA A 53 -18.14 -4.50 -25.17
C ALA A 53 -17.69 -3.27 -24.38
N MET A 54 -16.41 -2.92 -24.52
CA MET A 54 -15.79 -1.76 -23.86
C MET A 54 -15.05 -0.89 -24.88
N LEU A 55 -14.96 0.41 -24.61
CA LEU A 55 -14.04 1.31 -25.30
C LEU A 55 -12.65 1.28 -24.64
N ASN A 56 -11.64 1.84 -25.30
CA ASN A 56 -10.23 1.74 -24.87
C ASN A 56 -10.02 2.10 -23.39
N LEU A 57 -10.58 3.23 -22.92
CA LEU A 57 -10.43 3.69 -21.53
C LEU A 57 -11.08 2.71 -20.52
N ASP A 58 -12.31 2.28 -20.81
CA ASP A 58 -13.05 1.35 -19.95
C ASP A 58 -12.35 -0.03 -19.90
N TRP A 59 -11.74 -0.45 -21.00
CA TRP A 59 -10.98 -1.70 -21.10
C TRP A 59 -9.70 -1.66 -20.27
N ASP A 60 -8.94 -0.57 -20.32
CA ASP A 60 -7.71 -0.41 -19.53
C ASP A 60 -8.02 -0.33 -18.02
N GLU A 61 -9.08 0.38 -17.64
CA GLU A 61 -9.57 0.42 -16.26
C GLU A 61 -10.06 -0.96 -15.79
N TYR A 62 -10.79 -1.68 -16.65
CA TYR A 62 -11.24 -3.04 -16.39
C TYR A 62 -10.06 -3.99 -16.18
N LEU A 63 -9.06 -4.00 -17.06
CA LEU A 63 -7.87 -4.83 -16.93
C LEU A 63 -7.10 -4.50 -15.65
N THR A 64 -6.95 -3.22 -15.31
CA THR A 64 -6.26 -2.79 -14.09
C THR A 64 -6.98 -3.29 -12.83
N LYS A 65 -8.32 -3.14 -12.78
CA LYS A 65 -9.14 -3.66 -11.69
C LYS A 65 -9.08 -5.18 -11.58
N MET A 66 -9.12 -5.90 -12.70
CA MET A 66 -9.09 -7.36 -12.72
C MET A 66 -7.71 -7.94 -12.37
N LYS A 67 -6.62 -7.35 -12.88
CA LYS A 67 -5.23 -7.72 -12.51
C LYS A 67 -5.00 -7.57 -11.00
N ARG A 68 -5.53 -6.50 -10.39
CA ARG A 68 -5.44 -6.26 -8.94
C ARG A 68 -6.28 -7.23 -8.10
N ARG A 69 -7.46 -7.65 -8.59
CA ARG A 69 -8.37 -8.56 -7.85
C ARG A 69 -7.99 -10.03 -7.94
N HIS A 70 -7.41 -10.46 -9.05
CA HIS A 70 -7.28 -11.89 -9.37
C HIS A 70 -5.85 -12.33 -9.78
N GLY A 71 -4.88 -11.41 -9.92
CA GLY A 71 -3.47 -11.75 -10.10
C GLY A 71 -3.12 -12.45 -11.43
N LYS A 72 -2.32 -13.53 -11.35
CA LYS A 72 -1.66 -14.26 -12.47
C LYS A 72 -2.50 -14.57 -13.73
N PRO A 73 -3.78 -15.00 -13.66
CA PRO A 73 -4.54 -15.43 -14.83
C PRO A 73 -4.70 -14.33 -15.90
N TYR A 74 -4.74 -13.07 -15.48
CA TYR A 74 -4.94 -11.92 -16.37
C TYR A 74 -3.65 -11.41 -17.02
N TYR A 75 -2.49 -11.82 -16.53
CA TYR A 75 -1.20 -11.54 -17.18
C TYR A 75 -0.96 -12.41 -18.43
N LEU A 76 -1.78 -13.47 -18.61
CA LEU A 76 -1.68 -14.40 -19.74
C LEU A 76 -2.59 -14.03 -20.92
N LEU A 77 -3.46 -13.01 -20.78
CA LEU A 77 -4.28 -12.53 -21.90
C LEU A 77 -3.38 -11.91 -22.97
N ARG A 78 -3.33 -12.52 -24.16
CA ARG A 78 -2.45 -12.08 -25.25
C ARG A 78 -3.09 -11.01 -26.14
N VAL A 79 -4.42 -10.92 -26.10
CA VAL A 79 -5.24 -10.05 -26.95
C VAL A 79 -6.35 -9.38 -26.11
N PRO A 80 -6.94 -8.26 -26.53
CA PRO A 80 -7.85 -7.45 -25.71
C PRO A 80 -9.28 -8.04 -25.62
N VAL A 81 -9.37 -9.30 -25.23
CA VAL A 81 -10.62 -10.02 -24.93
C VAL A 81 -10.38 -11.04 -23.82
N ALA A 82 -11.29 -11.08 -22.86
CA ALA A 82 -11.36 -12.04 -21.77
C ALA A 82 -12.65 -12.86 -21.89
N VAL A 83 -12.51 -14.17 -21.94
CA VAL A 83 -13.61 -15.13 -22.06
C VAL A 83 -13.74 -15.89 -20.75
N TYR A 84 -14.97 -16.01 -20.26
CA TYR A 84 -15.32 -16.73 -19.05
C TYR A 84 -16.32 -17.83 -19.39
N ILE A 85 -16.18 -18.94 -18.67
CA ILE A 85 -17.10 -20.07 -18.69
C ILE A 85 -17.57 -20.34 -17.25
N ASP A 86 -18.88 -20.30 -17.03
CA ASP A 86 -19.52 -20.52 -15.73
C ASP A 86 -18.92 -19.68 -14.58
N GLY A 87 -18.55 -18.44 -14.90
CA GLY A 87 -17.94 -17.48 -13.96
C GLY A 87 -16.44 -17.62 -13.76
N THR A 88 -15.79 -18.62 -14.36
CA THR A 88 -14.33 -18.82 -14.30
C THR A 88 -13.66 -18.30 -15.57
N LEU A 89 -12.49 -17.65 -15.45
CA LEU A 89 -11.74 -17.15 -16.60
C LEU A 89 -11.18 -18.33 -17.41
N LEU A 90 -11.62 -18.44 -18.67
CA LEU A 90 -11.09 -19.41 -19.64
C LEU A 90 -9.78 -18.92 -20.26
N GLY A 91 -9.70 -17.61 -20.56
CA GLY A 91 -8.54 -16.99 -21.21
C GLY A 91 -8.95 -16.00 -22.30
N ASP A 92 -8.23 -15.99 -23.41
CA ASP A 92 -8.48 -15.12 -24.57
C ASP A 92 -9.12 -15.85 -25.77
N SER A 93 -9.12 -15.20 -26.95
CA SER A 93 -9.72 -15.77 -28.17
C SER A 93 -9.13 -17.11 -28.60
N GLN A 94 -7.83 -17.34 -28.37
CA GLN A 94 -7.19 -18.60 -28.72
C GLN A 94 -7.62 -19.71 -27.76
N ASP A 95 -7.77 -19.39 -26.48
CA ASP A 95 -8.20 -20.36 -25.47
C ASP A 95 -9.66 -20.80 -25.69
N LEU A 96 -10.53 -19.86 -26.08
CA LEU A 96 -11.89 -20.17 -26.52
C LEU A 96 -11.90 -21.06 -27.77
N THR A 97 -11.06 -20.75 -28.77
CA THR A 97 -10.96 -21.55 -29.99
C THR A 97 -10.50 -22.97 -29.67
N ASN A 98 -9.49 -23.11 -28.82
CA ASN A 98 -8.98 -24.41 -28.38
C ASN A 98 -10.07 -25.20 -27.64
N TYR A 99 -10.77 -24.57 -26.69
CA TYR A 99 -11.87 -25.19 -25.94
C TYR A 99 -12.96 -25.73 -26.86
N ILE A 100 -13.38 -24.94 -27.85
CA ILE A 100 -14.46 -25.34 -28.76
C ILE A 100 -13.99 -26.41 -29.74
N SER A 101 -12.75 -26.31 -30.25
CA SER A 101 -12.18 -27.26 -31.20
C SER A 101 -12.05 -28.68 -30.66
N GLN A 102 -12.10 -28.87 -29.34
CA GLN A 102 -12.12 -30.19 -28.70
C GLN A 102 -13.43 -30.95 -28.98
N LYS A 103 -14.54 -30.24 -29.21
CA LYS A 103 -15.88 -30.83 -29.30
C LYS A 103 -16.64 -30.47 -30.58
N TYR A 104 -16.29 -29.36 -31.24
CA TYR A 104 -17.01 -28.86 -32.42
C TYR A 104 -16.04 -28.40 -33.51
N VAL A 105 -16.46 -28.55 -34.77
CA VAL A 105 -15.74 -28.04 -35.94
C VAL A 105 -16.41 -26.76 -36.42
N LEU A 106 -15.68 -25.64 -36.39
CA LEU A 106 -16.17 -24.34 -36.86
C LEU A 106 -15.33 -23.84 -38.04
N GLN A 107 -15.99 -23.50 -39.14
CA GLN A 107 -15.43 -22.71 -40.24
C GLN A 107 -16.02 -21.31 -40.21
N LEU A 108 -15.17 -20.29 -40.10
CA LEU A 108 -15.55 -18.88 -40.10
C LEU A 108 -15.04 -18.21 -41.38
N ASN A 109 -15.86 -18.18 -42.43
CA ASN A 109 -15.58 -17.48 -43.68
C ASN A 109 -16.30 -16.13 -43.69
N LEU A 110 -15.88 -15.21 -42.81
CA LEU A 110 -16.47 -13.87 -42.67
C LEU A 110 -15.38 -12.80 -42.63
N ASP A 111 -15.66 -11.64 -43.24
CA ASP A 111 -14.83 -10.46 -43.07
C ASP A 111 -15.15 -9.77 -41.74
N PHE A 112 -14.32 -10.04 -40.73
CA PHE A 112 -14.49 -9.46 -39.41
C PHE A 112 -14.16 -7.96 -39.36
N SER A 113 -13.43 -7.41 -40.33
CA SER A 113 -13.16 -5.97 -40.39
C SER A 113 -14.43 -5.19 -40.74
N GLU A 114 -15.26 -5.71 -41.65
CA GLU A 114 -16.57 -5.13 -41.98
C GLU A 114 -17.53 -5.22 -40.79
N ILE A 115 -17.51 -6.34 -40.05
CA ILE A 115 -18.32 -6.54 -38.83
C ILE A 115 -17.91 -5.53 -37.74
N VAL A 116 -16.61 -5.34 -37.50
CA VAL A 116 -16.11 -4.35 -36.54
C VAL A 116 -16.64 -2.95 -36.89
N ASN A 117 -16.53 -2.54 -38.15
CA ASN A 117 -16.99 -1.21 -38.60
C ASN A 117 -18.50 -1.04 -38.38
N LYS A 118 -19.30 -2.04 -38.75
CA LYS A 118 -20.76 -2.01 -38.57
C LYS A 118 -21.15 -1.94 -37.09
N GLU A 119 -20.46 -2.66 -36.22
CA GLU A 119 -20.73 -2.65 -34.78
C GLU A 119 -20.30 -1.34 -34.11
N LEU A 120 -19.19 -0.75 -34.53
CA LEU A 120 -18.77 0.59 -34.07
C LEU A 120 -19.80 1.65 -34.46
N ILE A 121 -20.26 1.63 -35.72
CA ILE A 121 -21.32 2.54 -36.19
C ILE A 121 -22.59 2.34 -35.35
N ASN A 122 -23.06 1.10 -35.19
CA ASN A 122 -24.25 0.81 -34.38
C ASN A 122 -24.10 1.26 -32.93
N TYR A 123 -22.93 1.04 -32.32
CA TYR A 123 -22.65 1.44 -30.95
C TYR A 123 -22.72 2.96 -30.78
N PHE A 124 -22.06 3.73 -31.66
CA PHE A 124 -22.09 5.19 -31.61
C PHE A 124 -23.46 5.76 -31.96
N THR A 125 -24.18 5.18 -32.93
CA THR A 125 -25.56 5.56 -33.26
C THR A 125 -26.47 5.36 -32.05
N ASN A 126 -26.40 4.21 -31.38
CA ASN A 126 -27.20 3.94 -30.17
C ASN A 126 -26.88 4.92 -29.04
N ILE A 127 -25.61 5.28 -28.83
CA ILE A 127 -25.23 6.27 -27.81
C ILE A 127 -25.77 7.66 -28.17
N ILE A 128 -25.61 8.10 -29.42
CA ILE A 128 -26.09 9.39 -29.89
C ILE A 128 -27.61 9.49 -29.77
N GLU A 129 -28.34 8.43 -30.12
CA GLU A 129 -29.80 8.36 -29.99
C GLU A 129 -30.25 8.30 -28.52
N LYS A 130 -29.57 7.51 -27.69
CA LYS A 130 -29.92 7.32 -26.27
C LYS A 130 -29.72 8.59 -25.45
N TYR A 131 -28.60 9.28 -25.64
CA TYR A 131 -28.23 10.42 -24.80
C TYR A 131 -28.61 11.76 -25.42
N LYS A 132 -28.85 11.85 -26.74
CA LYS A 132 -29.12 13.11 -27.46
C LYS A 132 -28.12 14.22 -27.14
N ARG A 133 -26.89 13.83 -26.83
CA ARG A 133 -25.78 14.71 -26.45
C ARG A 133 -24.90 15.01 -27.65
N LYS A 134 -24.24 16.16 -27.60
CA LYS A 134 -23.29 16.57 -28.66
C LYS A 134 -21.95 15.88 -28.49
N PHE A 135 -21.28 15.59 -29.60
CA PHE A 135 -19.94 15.02 -29.62
C PHE A 135 -18.99 15.98 -30.34
N VAL A 136 -17.74 16.02 -29.90
CA VAL A 136 -16.69 16.86 -30.48
C VAL A 136 -15.45 16.01 -30.68
N TYR A 137 -14.75 16.20 -31.80
CA TYR A 137 -13.47 15.55 -32.03
C TYR A 137 -12.31 16.55 -32.00
N LEU A 138 -11.13 16.07 -31.57
CA LEU A 138 -9.85 16.79 -31.65
C LEU A 138 -8.80 15.86 -32.28
N THR A 139 -8.20 16.27 -33.39
CA THR A 139 -7.09 15.58 -34.06
C THR A 139 -5.77 16.19 -33.63
N ILE A 140 -4.86 15.37 -33.12
CA ILE A 140 -3.59 15.81 -32.56
C ILE A 140 -2.45 15.48 -33.52
N ALA A 141 -1.47 16.39 -33.61
CA ALA A 141 -0.19 16.16 -34.24
C ALA A 141 0.97 16.42 -33.27
N ILE A 142 2.07 15.68 -33.44
CA ILE A 142 3.36 15.91 -32.80
C ILE A 142 4.35 16.27 -33.90
N ASP A 143 5.00 17.43 -33.82
CA ASP A 143 5.90 17.97 -34.86
C ASP A 143 5.29 17.87 -36.26
N ALA A 144 4.05 18.34 -36.42
CA ALA A 144 3.25 18.29 -37.65
C ALA A 144 2.85 16.89 -38.18
N HIS A 145 3.15 15.80 -37.45
CA HIS A 145 2.72 14.45 -37.80
C HIS A 145 1.45 14.07 -37.03
N VAL A 146 0.36 13.75 -37.75
CA VAL A 146 -0.91 13.36 -37.14
C VAL A 146 -0.78 12.04 -36.39
N VAL A 147 -1.03 12.07 -35.08
CA VAL A 147 -0.95 10.89 -34.20
C VAL A 147 -2.30 10.21 -33.97
N GLY A 148 -3.40 10.94 -34.17
CA GLY A 148 -4.76 10.41 -34.18
C GLY A 148 -5.82 11.41 -33.72
N SER A 149 -7.08 10.96 -33.65
CA SER A 149 -8.24 11.77 -33.22
C SER A 149 -8.88 11.24 -31.94
N MET A 150 -9.21 12.14 -31.01
CA MET A 150 -9.98 11.87 -29.80
C MET A 150 -11.41 12.36 -29.98
N LEU A 151 -12.38 11.62 -29.44
CA LEU A 151 -13.80 11.96 -29.46
C LEU A 151 -14.30 12.21 -28.03
N PHE A 152 -14.97 13.33 -27.83
CA PHE A 152 -15.49 13.80 -26.55
C PHE A 152 -17.01 13.88 -26.59
N MET A 153 -17.69 13.28 -25.61
CA MET A 153 -19.11 13.49 -25.37
C MET A 153 -19.31 14.72 -24.48
N LEU A 154 -20.12 15.67 -24.92
CA LEU A 154 -20.47 16.85 -24.14
C LEU A 154 -21.74 16.57 -23.32
N TYR A 155 -21.70 16.84 -22.02
CA TYR A 155 -22.86 16.75 -21.13
C TYR A 155 -23.68 18.04 -21.20
N ASN A 156 -24.12 18.39 -22.41
CA ASN A 156 -24.83 19.65 -22.71
C ASN A 156 -26.22 19.73 -22.04
N ASP A 157 -26.72 18.62 -21.51
CA ASP A 157 -27.89 18.54 -20.65
C ASP A 157 -27.62 18.96 -19.19
N LEU A 158 -26.38 18.80 -18.69
CA LEU A 158 -25.99 19.19 -17.34
C LEU A 158 -25.37 20.59 -17.29
N VAL A 159 -24.54 20.93 -18.28
CA VAL A 159 -23.77 22.20 -18.33
C VAL A 159 -23.85 22.85 -19.73
N PRO A 160 -25.04 23.29 -20.18
CA PRO A 160 -25.30 23.72 -21.56
C PRO A 160 -24.41 24.88 -22.02
N ILE A 161 -24.27 25.94 -21.20
CA ILE A 161 -23.50 27.14 -21.53
C ILE A 161 -22.00 26.81 -21.67
N THR A 162 -21.46 25.98 -20.77
CA THR A 162 -20.06 25.54 -20.82
C THR A 162 -19.80 24.71 -22.07
N CYS A 163 -20.71 23.77 -22.40
CA CYS A 163 -20.60 22.95 -23.60
C CYS A 163 -20.72 23.76 -24.89
N GLU A 164 -21.58 24.78 -24.93
CA GLU A 164 -21.72 25.68 -26.08
C GLU A 164 -20.47 26.55 -26.28
N ASN A 165 -19.92 27.11 -25.21
CA ASN A 165 -18.65 27.84 -25.25
C ASN A 165 -17.49 26.95 -25.73
N PHE A 166 -17.42 25.71 -25.24
CA PHE A 166 -16.42 24.74 -25.67
C PHE A 166 -16.58 24.38 -27.16
N LEU A 167 -17.82 24.16 -27.61
CA LEU A 167 -18.13 23.88 -29.01
C LEU A 167 -17.75 25.03 -29.93
N ASN A 168 -18.06 26.27 -29.53
CA ASN A 168 -17.69 27.48 -30.27
C ASN A 168 -16.17 27.60 -30.44
N ARG A 169 -15.39 27.28 -29.41
CA ARG A 169 -13.93 27.25 -29.51
C ARG A 169 -13.41 26.12 -30.41
N CYS A 170 -14.16 25.03 -30.57
CA CYS A 170 -13.80 23.94 -31.49
C CYS A 170 -14.14 24.25 -32.96
N THR A 171 -15.09 25.16 -33.22
CA THR A 171 -15.59 25.46 -34.58
C THR A 171 -15.09 26.80 -35.14
N GLN A 172 -14.61 27.72 -34.30
CA GLN A 172 -14.05 29.00 -34.71
C GLN A 172 -12.64 28.87 -35.33
N ALA A 173 -12.38 29.67 -36.37
CA ALA A 173 -11.10 29.67 -37.09
C ALA A 173 -10.04 30.61 -36.45
N GLU A 174 -10.46 31.69 -35.79
CA GLU A 174 -9.60 32.62 -35.03
C GLU A 174 -9.88 32.45 -33.53
N GLU A 175 -8.82 32.39 -32.70
CA GLU A 175 -8.88 32.09 -31.25
C GLU A 175 -9.57 30.76 -30.85
N GLY A 176 -9.71 29.82 -31.80
CA GLY A 176 -10.22 28.48 -31.55
C GLY A 176 -9.12 27.49 -31.11
N TYR A 177 -9.51 26.25 -30.83
CA TYR A 177 -8.56 25.18 -30.47
C TYR A 177 -7.70 24.72 -31.65
N ARG A 178 -8.07 25.02 -32.90
CA ARG A 178 -7.27 24.67 -34.07
C ARG A 178 -5.97 25.48 -34.08
N GLY A 179 -4.83 24.78 -34.01
CA GLY A 179 -3.50 25.37 -33.88
C GLY A 179 -3.06 25.63 -32.43
N ALA A 180 -3.91 25.35 -31.43
CA ALA A 180 -3.55 25.50 -30.03
C ALA A 180 -2.54 24.42 -29.59
N GLN A 181 -1.55 24.84 -28.79
CA GLN A 181 -0.61 23.91 -28.18
C GLN A 181 -1.24 23.19 -26.99
N ILE A 182 -0.98 21.89 -26.88
CA ILE A 182 -1.38 21.09 -25.72
C ILE A 182 -0.22 21.09 -24.73
N GLN A 183 -0.40 21.77 -23.58
CA GLN A 183 0.53 21.70 -22.47
C GLN A 183 0.28 20.41 -21.67
N SER A 184 1.35 19.71 -21.29
CA SER A 184 1.27 18.42 -20.61
C SER A 184 0.66 18.58 -19.21
N GLN A 185 -0.55 18.03 -19.02
CA GLN A 185 -1.02 17.56 -17.71
C GLN A 185 -1.17 16.04 -17.80
N LEU A 186 -0.96 15.34 -16.67
CA LEU A 186 -1.20 13.90 -16.58
C LEU A 186 -2.62 13.57 -17.05
N ILE A 187 -2.73 12.85 -18.17
CA ILE A 187 -3.98 12.31 -18.68
C ILE A 187 -3.72 10.85 -19.03
N GLN A 188 -3.97 9.95 -18.07
CA GLN A 188 -4.01 8.52 -18.37
C GLN A 188 -5.05 8.26 -19.46
N GLY A 189 -4.64 7.67 -20.58
CA GLY A 189 -5.58 7.23 -21.59
C GLY A 189 -4.95 6.58 -22.82
N ALA A 190 -5.81 6.34 -23.82
CA ALA A 190 -5.59 5.51 -25.00
C ALA A 190 -4.32 5.83 -25.83
N GLU A 191 -4.05 5.04 -26.88
CA GLU A 191 -2.85 5.09 -27.73
C GLU A 191 -2.32 6.51 -28.07
N ILE A 192 -3.21 7.47 -28.38
CA ILE A 192 -2.85 8.86 -28.70
C ILE A 192 -2.33 9.61 -27.47
N LEU A 193 -2.96 9.42 -26.30
CA LEU A 193 -2.53 10.02 -25.04
C LEU A 193 -1.21 9.39 -24.56
N ASN A 194 -1.04 8.07 -24.70
CA ASN A 194 0.24 7.40 -24.48
C ASN A 194 1.37 7.93 -25.39
N LYS A 195 1.07 8.28 -26.66
CA LYS A 195 2.04 8.89 -27.57
C LYS A 195 2.41 10.31 -27.12
N ILE A 196 1.45 11.08 -26.59
CA ILE A 196 1.67 12.42 -26.02
C ILE A 196 2.48 12.34 -24.72
N GLU A 197 2.19 11.39 -23.83
CA GLU A 197 2.92 11.20 -22.56
C GLU A 197 4.38 10.76 -22.74
N LYS A 198 4.69 10.09 -23.85
CA LYS A 198 6.08 9.70 -24.19
C LYS A 198 6.92 10.85 -24.74
N VAL A 199 6.32 12.01 -25.01
CA VAL A 199 7.07 13.20 -25.44
C VAL A 199 7.90 13.70 -24.25
N PRO A 200 9.24 13.71 -24.34
CA PRO A 200 10.07 14.19 -23.25
C PRO A 200 9.80 15.67 -22.95
N THR A 201 9.90 16.04 -21.68
CA THR A 201 9.61 17.40 -21.21
C THR A 201 10.83 18.03 -20.53
N TYR A 202 10.90 19.36 -20.58
CA TYR A 202 11.83 20.17 -19.80
C TYR A 202 11.01 21.23 -19.06
N TYR A 203 11.08 21.24 -17.72
CA TYR A 203 10.18 22.05 -16.86
C TYR A 203 8.69 21.97 -17.27
N GLN A 204 8.17 20.75 -17.46
CA GLN A 204 6.78 20.48 -17.87
C GLN A 204 6.36 21.06 -19.23
N SER A 205 7.30 21.62 -19.99
CA SER A 205 7.10 22.00 -21.39
C SER A 205 7.53 20.84 -22.30
N PRO A 206 6.70 20.37 -23.24
CA PRO A 206 7.08 19.31 -24.16
C PRO A 206 8.22 19.80 -25.08
N LEU A 207 9.27 18.99 -25.23
CA LEU A 207 10.40 19.27 -26.11
C LEU A 207 10.01 19.23 -27.60
N HIS A 208 8.93 18.50 -27.91
CA HIS A 208 8.32 18.42 -29.24
C HIS A 208 7.00 19.18 -29.27
N LYS A 209 6.67 19.79 -30.39
CA LYS A 209 5.47 20.62 -30.52
C LYS A 209 4.24 19.72 -30.63
N ILE A 210 3.32 19.80 -29.67
CA ILE A 210 2.05 19.07 -29.68
C ILE A 210 0.91 20.05 -29.96
N GLU A 211 0.17 19.85 -31.04
CA GLU A 211 -0.88 20.79 -31.48
C GLU A 211 -2.16 20.09 -31.96
N ILE A 212 -3.29 20.77 -31.78
CA ILE A 212 -4.58 20.33 -32.34
C ILE A 212 -4.65 20.82 -33.79
N VAL A 213 -4.58 19.90 -34.75
CA VAL A 213 -4.58 20.25 -36.19
C VAL A 213 -5.98 20.34 -36.78
N ARG A 214 -6.95 19.61 -36.21
CA ARG A 214 -8.37 19.64 -36.59
C ARG A 214 -9.26 19.47 -35.37
N CYS A 215 -10.40 20.14 -35.34
CA CYS A 215 -11.40 20.00 -34.30
C CYS A 215 -12.78 20.40 -34.83
N GLY A 216 -13.85 19.89 -34.22
CA GLY A 216 -15.21 20.28 -34.59
C GLY A 216 -16.29 19.40 -33.97
N GLU A 217 -17.56 19.76 -34.21
CA GLU A 217 -18.70 18.92 -33.86
C GLU A 217 -18.66 17.63 -34.68
N PHE A 218 -18.84 16.49 -34.00
CA PHE A 218 -18.92 15.19 -34.64
C PHE A 218 -20.36 14.90 -35.03
N THR A 219 -20.60 14.75 -36.33
CA THR A 219 -21.90 14.35 -36.89
C THR A 219 -21.74 13.03 -37.67
N LEU A 220 -22.66 12.09 -37.47
CA LEU A 220 -22.70 10.85 -38.23
C LEU A 220 -23.20 11.18 -39.65
N CYS A 221 -22.33 11.07 -40.65
CA CYS A 221 -22.72 11.24 -42.05
C CYS A 221 -23.47 9.99 -42.54
N PRO A 222 -24.63 10.11 -43.21
CA PRO A 222 -25.44 8.96 -43.62
C PRO A 222 -24.83 8.12 -44.76
N GLN A 223 -23.72 8.54 -45.37
CA GLN A 223 -22.86 7.70 -46.22
C GLN A 223 -21.39 8.05 -46.01
N PRO A 224 -20.54 7.10 -45.57
CA PRO A 224 -19.11 7.34 -45.41
C PRO A 224 -18.38 7.13 -46.75
N ASP A 225 -17.66 8.13 -47.24
CA ASP A 225 -16.69 7.95 -48.33
C ASP A 225 -15.51 7.09 -47.85
N GLU A 226 -14.91 6.28 -48.73
CA GLU A 226 -13.82 5.35 -48.39
C GLU A 226 -12.60 6.04 -47.77
N GLU A 227 -12.39 7.33 -48.07
CA GLU A 227 -11.33 8.16 -47.50
C GLU A 227 -11.63 8.60 -46.05
N TYR A 228 -12.91 8.70 -45.68
CA TYR A 228 -13.40 9.05 -44.34
C TYR A 228 -13.24 7.90 -43.33
N ILE A 229 -13.34 6.65 -43.80
CA ILE A 229 -13.15 5.44 -42.98
C ILE A 229 -11.66 5.17 -42.73
N ARG A 230 -10.77 5.41 -43.71
CA ARG A 230 -9.31 5.26 -43.52
C ARG A 230 -8.72 6.26 -42.52
N ALA A 231 -9.35 7.41 -42.31
CA ALA A 231 -8.94 8.38 -41.30
C ALA A 231 -9.31 7.97 -39.86
N LEU A 232 -10.31 7.09 -39.69
CA LEU A 232 -10.73 6.54 -38.40
C LEU A 232 -9.99 5.25 -38.03
N ASN A 233 -9.39 4.57 -39.01
CA ASN A 233 -8.53 3.40 -38.83
C ASN A 233 -7.44 3.39 -39.93
N PRO A 234 -6.19 3.80 -39.66
CA PRO A 234 -5.10 3.50 -40.58
C PRO A 234 -4.81 1.98 -40.53
N PRO A 235 -4.45 1.34 -41.66
CA PRO A 235 -4.13 -0.08 -41.67
C PRO A 235 -2.91 -0.35 -40.77
N TYR A 236 -2.97 -1.46 -40.03
CA TYR A 236 -1.77 -2.10 -39.46
C TYR A 236 -0.94 -2.65 -40.62
N GLU A 237 -0.19 -1.78 -41.29
CA GLU A 237 0.97 -2.22 -42.06
C GLU A 237 2.18 -2.30 -41.13
N THR A 238 2.86 -3.44 -41.25
CA THR A 238 4.07 -3.84 -40.55
C THR A 238 5.18 -2.82 -40.81
N LEU A 239 5.43 -1.94 -39.84
CA LEU A 239 6.66 -1.15 -39.79
C LEU A 239 7.84 -2.02 -39.33
N PHE A 240 8.35 -2.83 -40.25
CA PHE A 240 9.79 -3.10 -40.42
C PHE A 240 10.01 -3.49 -41.89
N ALA A 241 9.97 -2.50 -42.77
CA ALA A 241 10.49 -2.60 -44.13
C ALA A 241 10.92 -1.21 -44.60
N GLU A 242 12.14 -0.80 -44.26
CA GLU A 242 12.86 0.19 -45.06
C GLU A 242 13.68 -0.57 -46.10
N GLU A 243 13.25 -0.53 -47.35
CA GLU A 243 14.09 -0.81 -48.51
C GLU A 243 15.03 0.37 -48.73
N VAL A 244 16.30 0.20 -48.38
CA VAL A 244 17.40 1.06 -48.83
C VAL A 244 17.83 0.57 -50.21
N LYS A 245 17.80 1.45 -51.22
CA LYS A 245 18.38 1.17 -52.54
C LYS A 245 19.90 1.40 -52.54
N PRO A 246 20.63 0.62 -53.36
CA PRO A 246 22.06 0.44 -53.27
C PRO A 246 22.78 1.60 -53.93
N ASP A 247 23.82 2.12 -53.29
CA ASP A 247 25.16 2.19 -53.89
C ASP A 247 26.16 2.74 -52.86
N GLU A 248 27.33 2.10 -52.84
CA GLU A 248 28.57 2.50 -52.18
C GLU A 248 28.61 2.44 -50.63
N ILE A 249 29.07 1.30 -50.11
CA ILE A 249 30.42 1.13 -49.51
C ILE A 249 30.49 -0.23 -48.81
N ASP A 250 31.54 -0.99 -49.17
CA ASP A 250 31.87 -2.35 -48.76
C ASP A 250 31.78 -2.64 -47.26
N SER A 251 31.16 -3.78 -46.90
CA SER A 251 31.72 -4.79 -45.98
C SER A 251 30.61 -5.71 -45.42
N VAL A 252 30.44 -6.86 -46.07
CA VAL A 252 29.47 -7.90 -45.71
C VAL A 252 29.95 -8.75 -44.52
N LEU A 253 29.18 -8.79 -43.42
CA LEU A 253 29.23 -9.87 -42.44
C LEU A 253 28.48 -11.08 -43.02
N SER A 254 29.21 -12.04 -43.61
CA SER A 254 28.62 -13.25 -44.16
C SER A 254 28.44 -14.34 -43.09
N LEU A 255 27.32 -15.08 -43.17
CA LEU A 255 27.07 -16.31 -42.38
C LEU A 255 28.11 -17.41 -42.61
N THR A 256 28.90 -17.32 -43.68
CA THR A 256 30.07 -18.15 -43.95
C THR A 256 31.32 -17.74 -43.14
N GLY A 257 31.42 -16.47 -42.73
CA GLY A 257 32.46 -15.98 -41.80
C GLY A 257 32.23 -16.43 -40.35
N PHE A 258 30.96 -16.53 -39.93
CA PHE A 258 30.59 -17.04 -38.60
C PHE A 258 30.84 -18.55 -38.47
N LYS A 259 30.65 -19.32 -39.55
CA LYS A 259 30.93 -20.77 -39.59
C LYS A 259 32.41 -21.12 -39.77
N SER A 260 33.28 -20.16 -40.11
CA SER A 260 34.71 -20.40 -40.38
C SER A 260 35.66 -19.84 -39.32
N GLY A 261 35.16 -19.36 -38.18
CA GLY A 261 35.99 -19.04 -37.00
C GLY A 261 36.95 -17.86 -37.17
N ARG A 262 36.65 -16.90 -38.06
CA ARG A 262 37.52 -15.73 -38.32
C ARG A 262 37.31 -14.53 -37.40
N TYR A 263 36.35 -14.58 -36.48
CA TYR A 263 36.19 -13.56 -35.43
C TYR A 263 36.45 -14.21 -34.08
N SER A 264 37.67 -14.05 -33.57
CA SER A 264 38.06 -14.47 -32.23
C SER A 264 38.98 -13.44 -31.59
N LEU A 265 38.64 -13.03 -30.37
CA LEU A 265 39.58 -12.74 -29.30
C LEU A 265 39.09 -13.61 -28.12
N ARG A 266 39.70 -14.76 -27.77
CA ARG A 266 40.94 -14.94 -26.97
C ARG A 266 40.97 -13.93 -25.81
N THR A 267 40.97 -14.27 -24.52
CA THR A 267 41.38 -15.43 -23.68
C THR A 267 40.92 -15.02 -22.26
N ASP A 268 40.42 -15.82 -21.33
CA ASP A 268 40.76 -17.19 -20.94
C ASP A 268 39.52 -17.91 -20.40
N LEU A 269 39.26 -19.10 -20.94
CA LEU A 269 38.84 -20.29 -20.20
C LEU A 269 39.12 -21.46 -21.15
N LYS A 270 40.24 -22.16 -20.95
CA LYS A 270 40.53 -23.42 -21.64
C LYS A 270 39.74 -24.55 -21.00
N PRO A 271 39.00 -25.34 -21.79
CA PRO A 271 38.63 -26.71 -21.47
C PRO A 271 39.56 -27.71 -22.18
N TYR A 272 39.37 -28.99 -21.84
CA TYR A 272 39.78 -30.27 -22.48
C TYR A 272 40.53 -31.17 -21.49
N MET A 273 40.24 -32.47 -21.35
CA MET A 273 39.74 -33.45 -22.33
C MET A 273 38.96 -34.62 -21.66
N PRO A 274 38.34 -35.53 -22.44
CA PRO A 274 37.20 -36.37 -22.06
C PRO A 274 37.45 -37.90 -22.10
N PHE A 275 36.35 -38.64 -21.91
CA PHE A 275 36.06 -40.06 -22.22
C PHE A 275 36.35 -41.17 -21.17
N THR A 276 35.25 -41.54 -20.49
CA THR A 276 34.73 -42.91 -20.28
C THR A 276 35.51 -43.98 -19.50
N ARG A 277 34.74 -44.62 -18.60
CA ARG A 277 34.71 -46.02 -18.11
C ARG A 277 35.03 -46.23 -16.63
N TYR A 278 34.25 -47.16 -16.06
CA TYR A 278 34.27 -47.73 -14.70
C TYR A 278 33.69 -46.78 -13.63
N SER A 279 32.46 -46.92 -13.12
CA SER A 279 31.85 -48.09 -12.44
C SER A 279 32.85 -48.85 -11.57
N ARG A 280 32.63 -48.83 -10.26
CA ARG A 280 33.39 -49.48 -9.17
C ARG A 280 34.64 -48.76 -8.67
N MET A 281 34.46 -47.66 -7.94
CA MET A 281 35.38 -47.35 -6.82
C MET A 281 34.85 -46.33 -5.79
N PHE A 282 33.55 -46.00 -5.78
CA PHE A 282 32.96 -45.07 -4.80
C PHE A 282 32.17 -45.75 -3.66
N ASP A 283 32.12 -47.09 -3.62
CA ASP A 283 31.45 -47.84 -2.55
C ASP A 283 32.36 -48.21 -1.36
N ILE A 284 33.66 -47.93 -1.45
CA ILE A 284 34.63 -48.41 -0.44
C ILE A 284 35.07 -47.30 0.55
N TYR A 285 34.90 -46.01 0.23
CA TYR A 285 35.33 -44.93 1.13
C TYR A 285 34.24 -44.43 2.11
N ILE A 286 32.95 -44.70 1.84
CA ILE A 286 31.84 -44.28 2.72
C ILE A 286 31.56 -45.30 3.84
N ARG A 287 32.08 -46.53 3.77
CA ARG A 287 31.89 -47.53 4.82
C ARG A 287 32.83 -47.38 6.03
N ASP A 288 33.92 -46.63 5.91
CA ASP A 288 34.92 -46.51 6.99
C ASP A 288 34.71 -45.29 7.90
N LEU A 289 33.89 -44.31 7.47
CA LEU A 289 33.54 -43.13 8.28
C LEU A 289 32.36 -43.35 9.24
N ALA A 290 31.58 -44.41 9.05
CA ALA A 290 30.45 -44.75 9.92
C ALA A 290 30.87 -45.39 11.26
N GLY A 291 32.16 -45.75 11.42
CA GLY A 291 32.63 -46.56 12.54
C GLY A 291 33.24 -45.82 13.75
N LYS A 292 33.44 -44.49 13.71
CA LYS A 292 34.34 -43.84 14.69
C LYS A 292 33.93 -42.49 15.30
N ILE A 293 32.67 -42.08 15.26
CA ILE A 293 32.25 -40.87 15.99
C ILE A 293 31.23 -41.24 17.07
N LYS A 294 31.76 -41.67 18.23
CA LYS A 294 31.08 -41.58 19.52
C LYS A 294 31.48 -40.25 20.17
N THR A 295 30.45 -39.56 20.70
CA THR A 295 30.45 -38.49 21.73
C THR A 295 31.11 -37.15 21.40
N LEU A 296 30.29 -36.09 21.28
CA LEU A 296 30.42 -34.74 21.90
C LEU A 296 29.10 -33.95 21.69
N PRO A 297 28.70 -33.02 22.59
CA PRO A 297 27.37 -32.38 22.60
C PRO A 297 27.19 -31.33 21.48
N HIS A 298 26.00 -31.30 20.89
CA HIS A 298 25.67 -30.54 19.68
C HIS A 298 25.42 -29.03 19.90
N GLU A 299 26.38 -28.19 19.53
CA GLU A 299 26.06 -26.87 18.96
C GLU A 299 25.43 -27.09 17.56
N ARG A 300 24.24 -26.53 17.32
CA ARG A 300 23.55 -26.59 16.03
C ARG A 300 24.38 -25.88 14.95
N ARG A 301 25.17 -26.65 14.19
CA ARG A 301 25.94 -26.13 13.06
C ARG A 301 25.00 -25.67 11.94
N PHE A 302 25.13 -24.41 11.53
CA PHE A 302 24.58 -23.91 10.27
C PHE A 302 25.03 -24.84 9.14
N ILE A 303 24.08 -25.40 8.38
CA ILE A 303 24.37 -26.14 7.15
C ILE A 303 24.33 -25.12 6.00
N PRO A 304 25.46 -24.80 5.36
CA PRO A 304 25.47 -23.97 4.16
C PRO A 304 24.50 -24.55 3.12
N VAL A 305 23.52 -23.75 2.71
CA VAL A 305 22.52 -24.12 1.69
C VAL A 305 23.22 -24.51 0.39
N GLU A 306 24.41 -23.96 0.14
CA GLU A 306 25.28 -24.27 -0.99
C GLU A 306 25.70 -25.76 -1.02
N LEU A 307 25.70 -26.46 0.12
CA LEU A 307 25.98 -27.90 0.21
C LEU A 307 24.76 -28.77 -0.11
N THR A 308 23.55 -28.23 0.00
CA THR A 308 22.26 -28.89 -0.29
C THR A 308 21.59 -28.35 -1.57
N ALA A 309 22.21 -27.38 -2.23
CA ALA A 309 21.68 -26.65 -3.39
C ALA A 309 21.41 -27.52 -4.63
N LYS A 310 21.96 -28.74 -4.72
CA LYS A 310 21.65 -29.67 -5.83
C LYS A 310 20.14 -29.97 -5.93
N ASP A 311 19.42 -29.91 -4.81
CA ASP A 311 17.99 -30.18 -4.71
C ASP A 311 17.13 -28.92 -4.56
N MET A 312 17.72 -27.72 -4.72
CA MET A 312 17.01 -26.44 -4.60
C MET A 312 17.10 -25.61 -5.89
N THR A 313 16.04 -24.90 -6.22
CA THR A 313 15.98 -23.93 -7.33
C THR A 313 16.20 -22.52 -6.79
N ASN A 314 17.11 -21.77 -7.40
CA ASN A 314 17.22 -20.33 -7.14
C ASN A 314 15.98 -19.62 -7.68
N LEU A 315 15.34 -18.80 -6.85
CA LEU A 315 14.14 -18.06 -7.18
C LEU A 315 14.31 -16.61 -6.74
N GLU A 316 14.03 -15.70 -7.67
CA GLU A 316 13.83 -14.28 -7.39
C GLU A 316 12.38 -13.93 -7.70
N GLN A 317 11.72 -13.27 -6.76
CA GLN A 317 10.32 -12.92 -6.84
C GLN A 317 10.08 -11.53 -6.24
N TYR A 318 9.02 -10.89 -6.70
CA TYR A 318 8.55 -9.61 -6.19
C TYR A 318 7.33 -9.82 -5.29
N VAL A 319 6.95 -8.76 -4.59
CA VAL A 319 5.75 -8.75 -3.73
C VAL A 319 4.54 -9.19 -4.54
N GLU A 320 3.80 -10.15 -3.99
CA GLU A 320 2.51 -10.60 -4.52
C GLU A 320 1.35 -9.82 -3.90
N SER A 321 1.42 -9.55 -2.59
CA SER A 321 0.35 -8.87 -1.86
C SER A 321 0.88 -8.01 -0.71
N VAL A 322 0.14 -6.96 -0.38
CA VAL A 322 0.36 -6.16 0.84
C VAL A 322 -0.55 -6.72 1.93
N ILE A 323 0.04 -7.16 3.03
CA ILE A 323 -0.67 -7.86 4.11
C ILE A 323 -1.16 -6.87 5.17
N ASN A 324 -0.29 -5.95 5.60
CA ASN A 324 -0.59 -5.00 6.67
C ASN A 324 0.36 -3.80 6.61
N TYR A 325 -0.06 -2.65 7.15
CA TYR A 325 0.75 -1.45 7.23
C TYR A 325 0.25 -0.51 8.33
N THR A 326 1.10 0.40 8.79
CA THR A 326 0.73 1.44 9.79
C THR A 326 0.55 2.83 9.21
N SER A 327 1.10 3.05 8.01
CA SER A 327 1.08 4.35 7.36
C SER A 327 0.65 4.18 5.92
N LYS A 328 -0.29 5.03 5.51
CA LYS A 328 -0.74 5.17 4.13
C LYS A 328 -0.88 6.65 3.82
N TYR A 329 -0.68 7.01 2.56
CA TYR A 329 -1.01 8.35 2.09
C TYR A 329 -2.38 8.38 1.40
N ASN A 330 -2.85 7.29 0.80
CA ASN A 330 -4.10 7.23 0.03
C ASN A 330 -5.37 6.97 0.87
N ILE A 331 -6.52 7.24 0.26
CA ILE A 331 -7.87 6.81 0.69
C ILE A 331 -8.35 5.68 -0.22
N SER A 332 -9.41 4.96 0.17
CA SER A 332 -9.82 3.69 -0.46
C SER A 332 -10.07 3.77 -1.98
N PHE A 333 -10.42 4.94 -2.51
CA PHE A 333 -10.68 5.17 -3.93
C PHE A 333 -9.51 5.86 -4.68
N SER A 334 -8.40 6.13 -4.01
CA SER A 334 -7.19 6.70 -4.61
C SER A 334 -6.07 5.66 -4.67
N ILE A 335 -5.41 5.61 -5.82
CA ILE A 335 -4.29 4.69 -6.07
C ILE A 335 -2.93 5.40 -5.96
N SER A 336 -2.94 6.72 -5.83
CA SER A 336 -1.73 7.53 -5.71
C SER A 336 -1.09 7.27 -4.36
N TYR A 337 0.19 6.92 -4.35
CA TYR A 337 0.97 6.71 -3.13
C TYR A 337 0.52 5.52 -2.27
N ALA A 338 -0.25 4.62 -2.87
CA ALA A 338 -0.91 3.53 -2.18
C ALA A 338 0.10 2.45 -1.76
N PRO A 339 -0.07 1.80 -0.60
CA PRO A 339 0.71 0.62 -0.21
C PRO A 339 0.73 -0.46 -1.31
N GLU A 340 -0.41 -0.65 -1.99
CA GLU A 340 -0.60 -1.63 -3.05
C GLU A 340 0.30 -1.39 -4.27
N ASN A 341 0.92 -0.22 -4.41
CA ASN A 341 1.88 0.08 -5.47
C ASN A 341 3.18 -0.74 -5.35
N LEU A 342 3.47 -1.35 -4.19
CA LEU A 342 4.60 -2.25 -4.03
C LEU A 342 4.40 -3.62 -4.69
N VAL A 343 3.18 -3.96 -5.13
CA VAL A 343 2.88 -5.25 -5.74
C VAL A 343 3.50 -5.33 -7.14
N GLY A 344 4.29 -6.37 -7.35
CA GLY A 344 4.99 -6.61 -8.61
C GLY A 344 6.36 -5.91 -8.69
N LYS A 345 6.86 -5.79 -9.93
CA LYS A 345 8.16 -5.19 -10.20
C LYS A 345 8.03 -3.67 -10.22
N TYR A 346 9.10 -2.99 -9.80
CA TYR A 346 9.24 -1.54 -9.83
C TYR A 346 8.88 -0.95 -11.20
N VAL A 347 8.26 0.23 -11.21
CA VAL A 347 7.78 0.92 -12.42
C VAL A 347 8.61 2.17 -12.73
N LYS A 348 9.17 2.83 -11.72
CA LYS A 348 9.84 4.13 -11.83
C LYS A 348 11.35 4.05 -11.65
N TYR A 349 11.85 3.16 -10.80
CA TYR A 349 13.27 2.92 -10.61
C TYR A 349 13.95 2.59 -11.95
N PRO A 350 15.12 3.19 -12.28
CA PRO A 350 16.02 3.97 -11.42
C PRO A 350 15.77 5.49 -11.40
N SER A 351 14.61 5.98 -11.84
CA SER A 351 14.31 7.41 -11.77
C SER A 351 14.20 7.87 -10.31
N TYR A 352 14.78 9.02 -9.99
CA TYR A 352 14.60 9.69 -8.69
C TYR A 352 13.46 10.68 -8.77
N GLY A 353 12.55 10.66 -7.80
CA GLY A 353 11.48 11.65 -7.71
C GLY A 353 10.22 11.18 -6.97
N ASP A 354 9.34 12.14 -6.74
CA ASP A 354 8.00 11.93 -6.19
C ASP A 354 7.05 11.40 -7.28
N PHE A 355 6.73 10.11 -7.23
CA PHE A 355 5.87 9.45 -8.21
C PHE A 355 4.62 8.87 -7.55
N ALA A 356 3.44 9.22 -8.08
CA ALA A 356 2.16 8.71 -7.59
C ALA A 356 2.03 7.17 -7.65
N GLU A 357 2.81 6.52 -8.51
CA GLU A 357 2.83 5.06 -8.70
C GLU A 357 3.75 4.33 -7.72
N THR A 358 4.36 5.04 -6.76
CA THR A 358 5.22 4.46 -5.72
C THR A 358 4.50 4.47 -4.37
N TYR A 359 5.03 3.82 -3.33
CA TYR A 359 4.47 3.84 -1.98
C TYR A 359 5.15 4.92 -1.12
N ILE A 360 4.35 5.82 -0.53
CA ILE A 360 4.82 6.88 0.36
C ILE A 360 4.17 6.76 1.74
N LEU A 361 5.00 6.98 2.78
CA LEU A 361 4.56 7.13 4.17
C LEU A 361 3.97 8.53 4.40
N ARG A 362 2.91 8.65 5.23
CA ARG A 362 2.33 9.95 5.61
C ARG A 362 3.33 10.84 6.38
N SER A 363 4.24 10.23 7.11
CA SER A 363 5.16 10.89 8.03
C SER A 363 6.55 11.10 7.38
N TYR A 364 7.13 12.29 7.47
CA TYR A 364 8.59 12.59 7.41
C TYR A 364 9.10 13.58 8.51
N GLY A 365 10.33 13.44 9.01
CA GLY A 365 10.92 14.35 10.01
C GLY A 365 10.41 14.14 11.45
N THR A 366 10.56 15.14 12.32
CA THR A 366 10.20 15.03 13.76
C THR A 366 8.82 15.61 14.11
N TRP A 367 8.08 16.12 13.14
CA TRP A 367 6.91 16.98 13.36
C TRP A 367 5.81 16.35 14.22
N TRP A 368 5.51 15.06 14.04
CA TRP A 368 4.51 14.36 14.88
C TRP A 368 5.01 14.06 16.30
N LYS A 369 6.32 13.95 16.53
CA LYS A 369 6.87 13.83 17.90
C LYS A 369 6.76 15.14 18.66
N GLU A 370 6.73 16.25 17.94
CA GLU A 370 6.55 17.59 18.49
C GLU A 370 5.08 17.99 18.66
N SER A 371 4.14 17.19 18.14
CA SER A 371 2.70 17.42 18.32
C SER A 371 2.30 17.32 19.79
N GLU A 372 1.41 18.19 20.24
CA GLU A 372 0.80 18.11 21.57
C GLU A 372 -0.05 16.84 21.75
N ALA A 373 -0.43 16.18 20.66
CA ALA A 373 -1.13 14.89 20.69
C ALA A 373 -0.19 13.67 20.57
N TYR A 374 1.14 13.85 20.60
CA TYR A 374 2.10 12.75 20.58
C TYR A 374 1.92 11.83 21.80
N GLN A 375 2.00 10.50 21.60
CA GLN A 375 1.96 9.54 22.69
C GLN A 375 3.28 9.58 23.44
N GLN A 376 3.26 9.97 24.72
CA GLN A 376 4.45 9.89 25.56
C GLN A 376 4.85 8.44 25.79
N GLU A 377 6.15 8.17 25.81
CA GLU A 377 6.70 6.85 26.08
C GLU A 377 6.37 6.42 27.52
N TYR A 378 5.62 5.32 27.67
CA TYR A 378 5.16 4.85 28.98
C TYR A 378 6.30 4.27 29.82
N MET A 379 7.29 3.67 29.16
CA MET A 379 8.51 3.11 29.75
C MET A 379 9.72 3.63 28.98
N PRO A 380 10.38 4.71 29.42
CA PRO A 380 11.54 5.30 28.72
C PRO A 380 12.68 4.31 28.47
N GLN A 381 12.85 3.31 29.34
CA GLN A 381 13.81 2.23 29.19
C GLN A 381 13.44 1.20 28.10
N GLU A 382 12.18 1.18 27.66
CA GLU A 382 11.69 0.33 26.57
C GLU A 382 11.69 1.01 25.20
N VAL A 383 12.10 2.28 25.14
CA VAL A 383 12.17 3.02 23.88
C VAL A 383 13.02 2.23 22.90
N ASP A 384 12.48 2.07 21.69
CA ASP A 384 13.19 1.41 20.62
C ASP A 384 14.46 2.22 20.27
N PRO A 385 15.67 1.65 20.40
CA PRO A 385 16.91 2.35 20.05
C PRO A 385 16.98 2.79 18.59
N LEU A 386 16.29 2.08 17.68
CA LEU A 386 16.23 2.46 16.26
C LEU A 386 15.04 3.36 15.94
N GLY A 387 14.14 3.61 16.91
CA GLY A 387 12.98 4.46 16.75
C GLY A 387 12.04 4.02 15.63
N ALA A 388 11.71 2.72 15.51
CA ALA A 388 10.76 2.26 14.52
C ALA A 388 9.36 2.86 14.78
N GLU A 389 8.87 3.62 13.80
CA GLU A 389 7.63 4.37 13.89
C GLU A 389 6.52 3.76 13.05
N ASP A 390 6.89 3.17 11.92
CA ASP A 390 5.98 2.61 10.95
C ASP A 390 6.45 1.24 10.45
N TYR A 391 5.54 0.45 9.89
CA TYR A 391 5.87 -0.78 9.20
C TYR A 391 4.96 -1.05 8.00
N ILE A 392 5.45 -1.89 7.09
CA ILE A 392 4.66 -2.57 6.07
C ILE A 392 5.04 -4.05 6.02
N THR A 393 4.03 -4.91 5.89
CA THR A 393 4.16 -6.37 5.74
C THR A 393 3.74 -6.78 4.35
N LEU A 394 4.59 -7.56 3.69
CA LEU A 394 4.52 -7.94 2.29
C LEU A 394 4.54 -9.45 2.15
N GLY A 395 3.64 -10.00 1.34
CA GLY A 395 3.54 -11.41 1.01
C GLY A 395 4.18 -11.74 -0.34
N PHE A 396 4.77 -12.92 -0.41
CA PHE A 396 5.41 -13.48 -1.60
C PHE A 396 4.81 -14.84 -1.92
N GLU A 397 4.68 -15.15 -3.22
CA GLU A 397 4.00 -16.34 -3.72
C GLU A 397 4.68 -17.64 -3.26
N SER A 398 6.00 -17.69 -3.35
CA SER A 398 6.77 -18.89 -3.03
C SER A 398 7.58 -18.69 -1.77
N ALA A 399 7.57 -19.70 -0.90
CA ALA A 399 8.47 -19.72 0.23
C ALA A 399 9.89 -20.12 -0.17
N VAL A 400 10.87 -19.34 0.27
CA VAL A 400 12.28 -19.56 -0.02
C VAL A 400 13.12 -19.51 1.24
N VAL A 401 14.25 -20.20 1.24
CA VAL A 401 15.32 -19.89 2.18
C VAL A 401 15.96 -18.57 1.71
N PRO A 402 15.86 -17.48 2.50
CA PRO A 402 16.19 -16.15 2.02
C PRO A 402 17.71 -16.06 1.75
N ARG A 403 18.06 -15.64 0.54
CA ARG A 403 19.43 -15.33 0.13
C ARG A 403 19.65 -13.83 0.15
N ASP A 404 18.72 -13.10 -0.46
CA ASP A 404 18.87 -11.68 -0.78
C ASP A 404 17.53 -10.95 -0.66
N ILE A 405 17.58 -9.71 -0.21
CA ILE A 405 16.45 -8.78 -0.26
C ILE A 405 16.93 -7.51 -0.94
N CYS A 406 16.14 -7.00 -1.89
CA CYS A 406 16.39 -5.70 -2.52
C CYS A 406 15.16 -4.81 -2.36
N ILE A 407 15.36 -3.58 -1.90
CA ILE A 407 14.33 -2.56 -1.78
C ILE A 407 14.69 -1.44 -2.76
N TYR A 408 13.76 -1.10 -3.65
CA TYR A 408 13.96 -0.09 -4.69
C TYR A 408 13.37 1.24 -4.18
N GLU A 409 14.23 2.09 -3.60
CA GLU A 409 13.86 3.39 -3.06
C GLU A 409 14.00 4.46 -4.15
N THR A 410 12.95 5.25 -4.41
CA THR A 410 12.91 6.22 -5.52
C THR A 410 12.94 7.67 -5.05
N TYR A 411 12.66 7.94 -3.76
CA TYR A 411 12.65 9.30 -3.23
C TYR A 411 13.03 9.32 -1.74
N ASN A 412 13.92 10.23 -1.35
CA ASN A 412 14.47 10.35 0.01
C ASN A 412 14.75 8.99 0.68
N PRO A 413 15.70 8.19 0.15
CA PRO A 413 16.01 6.85 0.65
C PRO A 413 16.61 6.85 2.07
N GLY A 414 16.58 5.70 2.73
CA GLY A 414 17.28 5.47 4.00
C GLY A 414 16.40 5.35 5.25
N ALA A 415 15.07 5.26 5.08
CA ALA A 415 14.13 5.10 6.19
C ALA A 415 14.06 3.68 6.77
N VAL A 416 14.46 2.65 6.01
CA VAL A 416 14.35 1.25 6.44
C VAL A 416 15.36 0.96 7.57
N VAL A 417 14.87 0.55 8.74
CA VAL A 417 15.70 0.23 9.91
C VAL A 417 15.69 -1.24 10.31
N ARG A 418 14.63 -1.99 9.96
CA ARG A 418 14.58 -3.45 10.16
C ARG A 418 13.88 -4.17 9.04
N ILE A 419 14.32 -5.40 8.83
CA ILE A 419 13.69 -6.38 7.95
C ILE A 419 13.47 -7.65 8.77
N TRP A 420 12.20 -8.00 8.94
CA TRP A 420 11.77 -9.25 9.56
C TRP A 420 11.24 -10.18 8.47
N GLY A 421 11.38 -11.49 8.66
CA GLY A 421 10.73 -12.46 7.79
C GLY A 421 10.12 -13.62 8.57
N ARG A 422 9.08 -14.22 8.00
CA ARG A 422 8.43 -15.43 8.53
C ARG A 422 7.92 -16.32 7.39
N TYR A 423 7.59 -17.54 7.75
CA TYR A 423 6.79 -18.42 6.91
C TYR A 423 5.41 -18.60 7.52
N SER A 424 4.39 -18.06 6.86
CA SER A 424 2.99 -18.18 7.30
C SER A 424 2.83 -17.84 8.80
N ASP A 425 2.09 -18.66 9.57
CA ASP A 425 1.79 -18.44 11.00
C ASP A 425 2.95 -18.78 11.96
N LEU A 426 4.17 -19.00 11.45
CA LEU A 426 5.34 -19.22 12.29
C LEU A 426 5.91 -17.91 12.88
N ASN A 427 6.81 -18.08 13.85
CA ASN A 427 7.48 -16.99 14.55
C ASN A 427 8.32 -16.12 13.59
N TRP A 428 8.25 -14.80 13.78
CA TRP A 428 9.09 -13.83 13.08
C TRP A 428 10.58 -14.01 13.40
N LYS A 429 11.41 -13.89 12.36
CA LYS A 429 12.86 -13.93 12.44
C LYS A 429 13.44 -12.61 11.94
N LEU A 430 14.41 -12.08 12.66
CA LEU A 430 15.11 -10.85 12.27
C LEU A 430 16.10 -11.18 11.15
N LEU A 431 15.93 -10.59 9.97
CA LEU A 431 16.80 -10.76 8.81
C LEU A 431 17.88 -9.67 8.76
N TRP A 432 17.51 -8.43 9.07
CA TRP A 432 18.45 -7.31 9.08
C TRP A 432 17.97 -6.22 10.03
N GLU A 433 18.93 -5.53 10.66
CA GLU A 433 18.69 -4.30 11.40
C GLU A 433 19.87 -3.35 11.23
N GLY A 434 19.60 -2.05 11.19
CA GLY A 434 20.60 -1.00 11.10
C GLY A 434 20.03 0.37 11.48
N PRO A 435 20.89 1.35 11.80
CA PRO A 435 20.43 2.71 12.05
C PRO A 435 19.82 3.33 10.79
N PRO A 436 18.94 4.36 10.94
CA PRO A 436 18.48 5.15 9.81
C PRO A 436 19.66 5.74 9.02
N GLN A 437 19.57 5.79 7.70
CA GLN A 437 20.70 6.11 6.82
C GLN A 437 20.48 7.44 6.11
N ILE A 438 21.35 8.42 6.36
CA ILE A 438 21.37 9.65 5.56
C ILE A 438 21.96 9.30 4.20
N CYS A 439 21.13 9.38 3.17
CA CYS A 439 21.49 9.03 1.80
C CYS A 439 21.52 10.28 0.90
N PRO A 440 22.26 10.26 -0.22
CA PRO A 440 22.15 11.30 -1.24
C PRO A 440 20.73 11.36 -1.84
N GLU A 441 20.36 12.51 -2.41
CA GLU A 441 19.08 12.73 -3.11
C GLU A 441 19.08 12.06 -4.49
N GLU A 442 19.25 10.74 -4.51
CA GLU A 442 19.24 9.89 -5.70
C GLU A 442 18.43 8.61 -5.45
N SER A 443 17.98 7.94 -6.51
CA SER A 443 17.29 6.66 -6.35
C SER A 443 18.30 5.59 -5.92
N ARG A 444 17.86 4.65 -5.08
CA ARG A 444 18.76 3.67 -4.47
C ARG A 444 18.17 2.27 -4.54
N LYS A 445 19.01 1.32 -4.93
CA LYS A 445 18.76 -0.10 -4.68
C LYS A 445 19.35 -0.47 -3.32
N PHE A 446 18.53 -0.44 -2.27
CA PHE A 446 18.97 -0.85 -0.94
C PHE A 446 19.01 -2.37 -0.85
N HIS A 447 20.22 -2.90 -0.71
CA HIS A 447 20.50 -4.34 -0.73
C HIS A 447 21.37 -4.71 0.47
N PRO A 448 20.78 -4.82 1.68
CA PRO A 448 21.54 -5.14 2.88
C PRO A 448 21.95 -6.61 2.92
N THR A 449 23.10 -6.90 3.54
CA THR A 449 23.49 -8.27 3.87
C THR A 449 22.59 -8.81 4.99
N ILE A 450 21.73 -9.77 4.64
CA ILE A 450 20.80 -10.39 5.60
C ILE A 450 21.48 -11.52 6.39
N ARG A 451 20.95 -11.79 7.59
CA ARG A 451 21.34 -12.94 8.40
C ARG A 451 21.00 -14.23 7.67
N LYS A 452 21.98 -15.13 7.56
CA LYS A 452 21.78 -16.45 6.95
C LYS A 452 20.89 -17.30 7.86
N LEU A 453 19.74 -17.71 7.37
CA LEU A 453 18.79 -18.57 8.06
C LEU A 453 18.56 -19.85 7.27
N ASN A 454 18.21 -20.94 7.97
CA ASN A 454 17.88 -22.23 7.37
C ASN A 454 16.38 -22.52 7.37
N CYS A 455 15.56 -21.48 7.49
CA CYS A 455 14.10 -21.57 7.49
C CYS A 455 13.52 -20.94 6.23
N LEU A 456 12.34 -21.43 5.82
CA LEU A 456 11.57 -20.84 4.74
C LEU A 456 10.99 -19.49 5.16
N ILE A 457 10.84 -18.58 4.19
CA ILE A 457 10.22 -17.26 4.34
C ILE A 457 9.40 -16.97 3.09
N ASN A 458 8.16 -16.51 3.30
CA ASN A 458 7.27 -16.00 2.25
C ASN A 458 6.58 -14.69 2.66
N GLU A 459 6.87 -14.17 3.85
CA GLU A 459 6.39 -12.87 4.29
C GLU A 459 7.54 -12.06 4.87
N ILE A 460 7.62 -10.79 4.49
CA ILE A 460 8.61 -9.84 4.99
C ILE A 460 7.90 -8.64 5.60
N ARG A 461 8.40 -8.17 6.74
CA ARG A 461 8.00 -6.89 7.32
C ARG A 461 9.17 -5.93 7.33
N LEU A 462 8.97 -4.77 6.71
CA LEU A 462 9.89 -3.64 6.74
C LEU A 462 9.43 -2.68 7.84
N GLU A 463 10.36 -2.25 8.70
CA GLU A 463 10.10 -1.20 9.69
C GLU A 463 10.88 0.06 9.33
N PHE A 464 10.26 1.21 9.56
CA PHE A 464 10.74 2.52 9.12
C PHE A 464 11.01 3.47 10.30
N ASN A 465 12.04 4.27 10.14
CA ASN A 465 12.28 5.48 10.91
C ASN A 465 12.63 6.63 9.94
N GLN A 466 11.63 7.46 9.70
CA GLN A 466 11.69 8.64 8.83
C GLN A 466 12.08 9.93 9.58
N SER A 467 12.41 9.88 10.88
CA SER A 467 12.58 11.09 11.69
C SER A 467 13.75 11.98 11.28
N HIS A 468 14.73 11.41 10.59
CA HIS A 468 15.90 12.10 10.05
C HIS A 468 15.67 12.69 8.66
N LEU A 469 14.57 12.31 7.98
CA LEU A 469 14.29 12.73 6.62
C LEU A 469 13.67 14.13 6.61
N LYS A 470 14.10 14.95 5.65
CA LYS A 470 13.56 16.30 5.45
C LYS A 470 12.19 16.28 4.78
N TYR A 471 11.89 15.23 4.02
CA TYR A 471 10.66 15.09 3.26
C TYR A 471 10.26 13.62 3.09
N HIS A 472 9.09 13.37 2.51
CA HIS A 472 8.51 12.03 2.33
C HIS A 472 9.49 11.06 1.64
N THR A 473 9.57 9.83 2.16
CA THR A 473 10.30 8.73 1.52
C THR A 473 9.39 7.92 0.61
N SER A 474 9.96 7.36 -0.46
CA SER A 474 9.23 6.55 -1.43
C SER A 474 9.94 5.24 -1.82
N ILE A 475 9.14 4.18 -1.95
CA ILE A 475 9.55 2.84 -2.33
C ILE A 475 8.70 2.36 -3.50
N ASP A 476 9.36 1.82 -4.52
CA ASP A 476 8.73 1.38 -5.76
C ASP A 476 8.51 -0.14 -5.79
N ALA A 477 9.46 -0.94 -5.28
CA ALA A 477 9.27 -2.38 -5.14
C ALA A 477 10.18 -3.02 -4.10
N VAL A 478 9.86 -4.27 -3.77
CA VAL A 478 10.67 -5.16 -2.94
C VAL A 478 10.85 -6.50 -3.64
N LEU A 479 12.09 -6.98 -3.71
CA LEU A 479 12.46 -8.30 -4.25
C LEU A 479 12.97 -9.20 -3.13
N LEU A 480 12.51 -10.44 -3.13
CA LEU A 480 13.01 -11.53 -2.31
C LEU A 480 13.69 -12.57 -3.22
N GLY A 481 14.99 -12.74 -3.05
CA GLY A 481 15.79 -13.78 -3.67
C GLY A 481 16.10 -14.89 -2.67
N GLY A 482 16.05 -16.15 -3.11
CA GLY A 482 16.31 -17.28 -2.22
C GLY A 482 16.35 -18.62 -2.93
N TYR A 483 16.43 -19.68 -2.14
CA TYR A 483 16.44 -21.07 -2.62
C TYR A 483 15.12 -21.76 -2.26
N GLN A 484 14.46 -22.33 -3.27
CA GLN A 484 13.21 -23.06 -3.14
C GLN A 484 13.47 -24.57 -3.25
N PRO A 485 12.98 -25.43 -2.34
CA PRO A 485 13.16 -26.89 -2.43
C PRO A 485 12.40 -27.52 -3.62
N ARG A 486 13.00 -28.49 -4.35
CA ARG A 486 12.33 -29.24 -5.44
C ARG A 486 11.35 -30.30 -4.91
N HIS A 487 10.06 -30.08 -5.17
CA HIS A 487 8.94 -31.03 -5.26
C HIS A 487 8.54 -32.01 -4.11
N ILE A 488 9.32 -32.39 -3.08
CA ILE A 488 8.87 -33.14 -1.87
C ILE A 488 9.91 -33.02 -0.73
N LEU A 489 10.11 -31.82 -0.17
CA LEU A 489 10.71 -31.66 1.17
C LEU A 489 9.87 -30.74 2.07
N GLN A 490 8.69 -30.34 1.61
CA GLN A 490 7.72 -29.57 2.40
C GLN A 490 7.40 -30.27 3.72
N TYR A 491 7.21 -31.60 3.75
CA TYR A 491 6.77 -32.26 4.99
C TYR A 491 7.83 -32.26 6.12
N ASN A 492 9.13 -32.38 5.81
CA ASN A 492 10.20 -32.41 6.83
C ASN A 492 10.74 -31.03 7.21
N VAL A 493 10.74 -30.05 6.29
CA VAL A 493 11.17 -28.66 6.54
C VAL A 493 10.05 -27.82 7.17
N LEU A 494 8.77 -28.22 7.02
CA LEU A 494 7.62 -27.54 7.65
C LEU A 494 7.34 -28.00 9.09
N GLN A 495 7.67 -29.25 9.45
CA GLN A 495 7.38 -29.80 10.77
C GLN A 495 8.52 -29.59 11.77
N ASN A 496 9.76 -29.61 11.30
CA ASN A 496 10.92 -29.35 12.11
C ASN A 496 11.79 -28.36 11.33
N ASP A 497 12.15 -27.24 11.97
CA ASP A 497 13.36 -26.50 11.59
C ASP A 497 14.44 -27.56 11.29
N LEU A 498 15.29 -27.39 10.26
CA LEU A 498 16.26 -28.42 9.80
C LEU A 498 17.18 -29.00 10.93
N LEU A 499 17.05 -28.53 12.19
CA LEU A 499 17.65 -29.04 13.42
C LEU A 499 16.78 -28.99 14.72
N SER A 500 15.43 -29.05 14.72
CA SER A 500 14.66 -28.95 15.99
C SER A 500 14.22 -30.28 16.66
N LEU A 501 15.12 -30.86 17.48
CA LEU A 501 14.87 -31.60 18.74
C LEU A 501 15.62 -30.81 19.84
N THR A 502 15.25 -30.64 21.11
CA THR A 502 14.06 -30.85 21.97
C THR A 502 14.30 -29.95 23.21
N ILE A 503 13.27 -29.57 23.97
CA ILE A 503 13.32 -29.70 25.46
C ILE A 503 11.94 -30.21 25.88
N SER A 504 11.80 -31.53 25.94
CA SER A 504 10.88 -32.19 26.86
C SER A 504 11.58 -32.26 28.21
N GLN A 505 10.81 -32.06 29.26
CA GLN A 505 11.19 -32.32 30.63
C GLN A 505 11.74 -33.75 30.74
N ASP A 506 12.97 -33.88 31.22
CA ASP A 506 13.36 -35.06 31.99
C ASP A 506 13.69 -34.58 33.39
N ALA A 507 12.82 -34.98 34.31
CA ALA A 507 13.17 -35.08 35.72
C ALA A 507 14.19 -36.20 35.82
N ASP A 508 15.43 -35.86 36.16
CA ASP A 508 16.36 -36.84 36.73
C ASP A 508 16.84 -36.33 38.09
N THR A 509 16.41 -37.07 39.10
CA THR A 509 16.83 -36.98 40.49
C THR A 509 18.26 -37.50 40.60
N GLY A 510 19.22 -36.60 40.53
CA GLY A 510 20.61 -36.87 40.90
C GLY A 510 20.98 -36.08 42.15
N ASN A 511 21.08 -36.79 43.28
CA ASN A 511 21.69 -36.27 44.52
C ASN A 511 23.04 -35.62 44.19
N SER A 512 23.21 -34.35 44.57
CA SER A 512 24.54 -33.77 44.74
C SER A 512 24.85 -33.74 46.22
N GLU A 513 25.89 -34.47 46.58
CA GLU A 513 26.53 -34.44 47.88
C GLU A 513 27.02 -33.03 48.18
N GLU A 514 27.00 -32.74 49.47
CA GLU A 514 27.48 -31.53 50.12
C GLU A 514 28.91 -31.21 49.70
N ASP A 515 29.13 -30.03 49.13
CA ASP A 515 30.42 -29.34 49.21
C ASP A 515 30.19 -28.03 49.96
N GLU A 516 30.48 -28.06 51.25
CA GLU A 516 30.68 -26.89 52.08
C GLU A 516 31.94 -26.11 51.66
N ASN A 517 31.88 -24.80 51.89
CA ASN A 517 32.96 -23.82 51.87
C ASN A 517 33.39 -23.26 50.51
N PHE A 518 32.57 -22.34 50.00
CA PHE A 518 33.10 -21.14 49.34
C PHE A 518 32.83 -19.90 50.20
N ASN A 519 33.91 -19.16 50.46
CA ASN A 519 34.00 -17.97 51.30
C ASN A 519 32.79 -17.03 51.20
N ASP A 520 32.41 -16.54 52.37
CA ASP A 520 31.44 -15.50 52.72
C ASP A 520 31.82 -14.14 52.08
N ALA A 521 31.77 -14.06 50.75
CA ALA A 521 31.74 -12.80 50.04
C ALA A 521 30.36 -12.19 50.28
N CYS A 522 30.26 -11.28 51.26
CA CYS A 522 29.02 -10.59 51.61
C CYS A 522 28.17 -10.26 50.37
N ASP A 523 27.03 -10.94 50.23
CA ASP A 523 26.01 -10.57 49.25
C ASP A 523 25.35 -9.28 49.75
N PHE A 524 26.02 -8.15 49.52
CA PHE A 524 25.51 -6.83 49.92
C PHE A 524 24.17 -6.51 49.26
N PHE A 525 23.81 -7.18 48.16
CA PHE A 525 22.56 -6.93 47.46
C PHE A 525 21.36 -7.57 48.18
N SER A 526 21.50 -8.77 48.75
CA SER A 526 20.42 -9.38 49.55
C SER A 526 20.12 -8.64 50.85
N HIS A 527 21.01 -7.77 51.30
CA HIS A 527 20.81 -6.88 52.44
C HIS A 527 20.04 -5.59 52.09
N LEU A 528 19.78 -5.32 50.80
CA LEU A 528 19.01 -4.15 50.40
C LEU A 528 17.51 -4.35 50.74
N PRO A 529 16.82 -3.32 51.25
CA PRO A 529 15.37 -3.35 51.40
C PRO A 529 14.67 -3.59 50.05
N HIS A 530 13.53 -4.30 50.09
CA HIS A 530 12.76 -4.65 48.89
C HIS A 530 12.42 -3.42 48.04
N GLU A 531 12.08 -2.30 48.69
CA GLU A 531 11.76 -1.03 48.03
C GLU A 531 12.93 -0.46 47.24
N VAL A 532 14.16 -0.65 47.73
CA VAL A 532 15.39 -0.22 47.03
C VAL A 532 15.64 -1.12 45.82
N ILE A 533 15.41 -2.43 45.95
CA ILE A 533 15.51 -3.37 44.83
C ILE A 533 14.49 -2.99 43.74
N LEU A 534 13.25 -2.70 44.11
CA LEU A 534 12.22 -2.24 43.18
C LEU A 534 12.59 -0.90 42.52
N HIS A 535 13.15 0.03 43.30
CA HIS A 535 13.63 1.31 42.78
C HIS A 535 14.79 1.15 41.80
N ILE A 536 15.65 0.14 41.96
CA ILE A 536 16.69 -0.20 40.97
C ILE A 536 16.03 -0.84 39.74
N PHE A 537 15.13 -1.81 39.95
CA PHE A 537 14.50 -2.59 38.90
C PHE A 537 13.60 -1.77 37.98
N GLN A 538 13.01 -0.68 38.46
CA GLN A 538 12.18 0.20 37.62
C GLN A 538 12.98 0.85 36.47
N TYR A 539 14.31 0.90 36.55
CA TYR A 539 15.19 1.43 35.49
C TYR A 539 15.59 0.37 34.47
N LEU A 540 15.25 -0.90 34.69
CA LEU A 540 15.60 -2.01 33.82
C LEU A 540 14.52 -2.22 32.75
N ASP A 541 14.97 -2.55 31.54
CA ASP A 541 14.10 -3.04 30.48
C ASP A 541 13.55 -4.44 30.83
N LEU A 542 12.40 -4.82 30.29
CA LEU A 542 11.68 -6.08 30.47
C LEU A 542 12.58 -7.28 30.18
N LYS A 543 13.50 -7.16 29.22
CA LYS A 543 14.48 -8.20 28.92
C LYS A 543 15.47 -8.39 30.07
N SER A 544 15.97 -7.29 30.64
CA SER A 544 16.87 -7.30 31.78
C SER A 544 16.16 -7.73 33.05
N LEU A 545 14.91 -7.30 33.28
CA LEU A 545 14.06 -7.82 34.36
C LEU A 545 13.87 -9.33 34.24
N SER A 546 13.62 -9.83 33.04
CA SER A 546 13.50 -11.28 32.79
C SER A 546 14.79 -12.05 33.11
N ARG A 547 15.96 -11.43 32.92
CA ARG A 547 17.26 -11.99 33.33
C ARG A 547 17.46 -11.89 34.84
N CYS A 548 17.09 -10.78 35.46
CA CYS A 548 17.13 -10.58 36.91
C CYS A 548 16.30 -11.64 37.64
N ALA A 549 15.15 -12.03 37.07
CA ALA A 549 14.30 -13.08 37.61
C ALA A 549 14.98 -14.46 37.69
N GLN A 550 16.09 -14.67 36.99
CA GLN A 550 16.85 -15.93 36.95
C GLN A 550 18.04 -15.95 37.92
N VAL A 551 18.30 -14.84 38.63
CA VAL A 551 19.46 -14.73 39.54
C VAL A 551 19.25 -15.54 40.81
N ASN A 552 18.17 -15.25 41.56
CA ASN A 552 17.79 -15.99 42.76
C ASN A 552 16.28 -15.82 43.06
N ARG A 553 15.78 -16.48 44.11
CA ARG A 553 14.35 -16.42 44.48
C ARG A 553 13.88 -15.01 44.84
N THR A 554 14.67 -14.26 45.62
CA THR A 554 14.34 -12.88 46.03
C THR A 554 14.20 -11.95 44.83
N TRP A 555 15.14 -12.02 43.87
CA TRP A 555 15.06 -11.24 42.64
C TRP A 555 13.89 -11.67 41.77
N ASN A 556 13.62 -12.98 41.67
CA ASN A 556 12.44 -13.48 40.98
C ASN A 556 11.16 -12.88 41.58
N GLU A 557 11.01 -12.89 42.90
CA GLU A 557 9.87 -12.28 43.58
C GLU A 557 9.79 -10.76 43.34
N ALA A 558 10.90 -10.03 43.45
CA ALA A 558 10.94 -8.59 43.19
C ALA A 558 10.57 -8.22 41.74
N THR A 559 11.04 -8.97 40.74
CA THR A 559 10.66 -8.72 39.33
C THR A 559 9.17 -8.96 39.04
N ARG A 560 8.43 -9.61 39.94
CA ARG A 560 6.99 -9.88 39.80
C ARG A 560 6.13 -8.80 40.44
N ASP A 561 6.74 -7.84 41.12
CA ASP A 561 6.02 -6.79 41.83
C ASP A 561 5.23 -5.90 40.86
N PRO A 562 3.92 -5.67 41.10
CA PRO A 562 3.09 -4.85 40.22
C PRO A 562 3.57 -3.42 40.04
N ILE A 563 4.39 -2.86 40.95
CA ILE A 563 4.89 -1.49 40.83
C ILE A 563 5.71 -1.30 39.55
N LEU A 564 6.43 -2.35 39.12
CA LEU A 564 7.26 -2.35 37.91
C LEU A 564 6.43 -2.35 36.62
N TYR A 565 5.13 -2.65 36.72
CA TYR A 565 4.21 -2.81 35.59
C TYR A 565 3.05 -1.80 35.63
N GLN A 566 3.14 -0.72 36.42
CA GLN A 566 2.14 0.35 36.40
C GLN A 566 2.06 1.04 35.03
N ASN A 567 3.20 1.14 34.36
CA ASN A 567 3.30 1.56 32.97
C ASN A 567 3.91 0.40 32.19
N LEU A 568 3.26 -0.06 31.13
CA LEU A 568 3.71 -1.19 30.34
C LEU A 568 3.60 -0.86 28.85
N SER A 569 4.71 -0.96 28.13
CA SER A 569 4.70 -0.95 26.66
C SER A 569 5.25 -2.27 26.15
N LEU A 570 4.47 -2.98 25.34
CA LEU A 570 4.89 -4.21 24.67
C LEU A 570 5.13 -4.02 23.17
N LYS A 571 4.95 -2.80 22.65
CA LYS A 571 5.11 -2.46 21.22
C LYS A 571 6.43 -2.98 20.64
N ARG A 572 7.55 -2.79 21.34
CA ARG A 572 8.89 -3.26 20.91
C ARG A 572 8.97 -4.79 20.74
N TYR A 573 8.16 -5.52 21.49
CA TYR A 573 8.13 -6.98 21.49
C TYR A 573 6.95 -7.55 20.70
N TRP A 574 6.29 -6.75 19.85
CA TRP A 574 5.10 -7.12 19.09
C TRP A 574 5.17 -8.53 18.46
N HIS A 575 6.35 -8.90 17.95
CA HIS A 575 6.62 -10.18 17.28
C HIS A 575 6.65 -11.41 18.21
N LYS A 576 6.69 -11.20 19.52
CA LYS A 576 6.66 -12.23 20.57
C LYS A 576 5.35 -12.28 21.35
N ILE A 577 4.51 -11.26 21.22
CA ILE A 577 3.28 -11.15 22.01
C ILE A 577 2.20 -12.06 21.43
N ASN A 578 1.77 -13.01 22.25
CA ASN A 578 0.70 -13.99 22.03
C ASN A 578 -0.04 -14.21 23.37
N CYS A 579 -1.07 -15.07 23.41
CA CYS A 579 -1.83 -15.33 24.63
C CYS A 579 -0.95 -15.75 25.82
N GLU A 580 -0.02 -16.68 25.61
CA GLU A 580 0.84 -17.23 26.66
C GLU A 580 1.75 -16.16 27.28
N THR A 581 2.46 -15.41 26.43
CA THR A 581 3.34 -14.32 26.87
C THR A 581 2.54 -13.17 27.49
N PHE A 582 1.32 -12.91 27.03
CA PHE A 582 0.48 -11.86 27.60
C PHE A 582 -0.11 -12.26 28.96
N ASP A 583 -0.44 -13.53 29.18
CA ASP A 583 -0.88 -14.03 30.48
C ASP A 583 0.20 -13.89 31.56
N TYR A 584 1.49 -14.01 31.18
CA TYR A 584 2.61 -13.68 32.07
C TYR A 584 2.49 -12.24 32.61
N PHE A 585 2.26 -11.25 31.74
CA PHE A 585 2.13 -9.84 32.15
C PHE A 585 0.83 -9.56 32.90
N LYS A 586 -0.29 -10.13 32.44
CA LYS A 586 -1.61 -9.98 33.08
C LYS A 586 -1.60 -10.34 34.56
N SER A 587 -0.84 -11.36 34.96
CA SER A 587 -0.71 -11.73 36.38
C SER A 587 0.01 -10.69 37.25
N ARG A 588 0.81 -9.80 36.63
CA ARG A 588 1.64 -8.76 37.27
C ARG A 588 1.07 -7.36 37.13
N CYS A 589 0.20 -7.12 36.15
CA CYS A 589 -0.42 -5.82 35.87
C CYS A 589 -1.56 -5.43 36.84
N ARG A 590 -1.45 -5.78 38.13
CA ARG A 590 -2.44 -5.34 39.14
C ARG A 590 -2.23 -3.85 39.41
N GLY A 591 -3.24 -3.02 39.14
CA GLY A 591 -3.13 -1.56 39.30
C GLY A 591 -2.37 -0.87 38.16
N VAL A 592 -2.32 -1.49 36.98
CA VAL A 592 -1.75 -0.87 35.78
C VAL A 592 -2.51 0.40 35.39
N LYS A 593 -1.76 1.44 35.03
CA LYS A 593 -2.27 2.77 34.67
C LYS A 593 -2.11 3.09 33.19
N LYS A 594 -0.99 2.68 32.58
CA LYS A 594 -0.70 2.96 31.16
C LYS A 594 -0.30 1.69 30.43
N ILE A 595 -0.98 1.39 29.33
CA ILE A 595 -0.71 0.21 28.50
C ILE A 595 -0.61 0.58 27.03
N ASP A 596 0.51 0.20 26.41
CA ASP A 596 0.70 0.22 24.97
C ASP A 596 0.89 -1.19 24.43
N LEU A 597 -0.10 -1.65 23.67
CA LEU A 597 -0.06 -2.93 22.93
C LEU A 597 -0.02 -2.70 21.42
N SER A 598 0.35 -1.50 20.97
CA SER A 598 0.41 -1.20 19.53
C SER A 598 1.19 -2.28 18.79
N TRP A 599 0.65 -2.72 17.66
CA TRP A 599 1.21 -3.76 16.77
C TRP A 599 1.16 -5.20 17.31
N CYS A 600 0.71 -5.42 18.55
CA CYS A 600 0.74 -6.73 19.19
C CYS A 600 -0.49 -7.58 18.87
N GLY A 601 -0.40 -8.90 19.10
CA GLY A 601 -1.53 -9.82 19.06
C GLY A 601 -2.07 -10.16 17.66
N ASN A 602 -1.55 -9.53 16.60
CA ASN A 602 -2.03 -9.71 15.23
C ASN A 602 -1.84 -11.12 14.65
N HIS A 603 -0.95 -11.92 15.25
CA HIS A 603 -0.62 -13.27 14.80
C HIS A 603 -1.36 -14.37 15.57
N ASP A 604 -2.11 -13.99 16.61
CA ASP A 604 -2.80 -14.94 17.49
C ASP A 604 -4.31 -14.67 17.46
N LYS A 605 -5.05 -15.55 16.78
CA LYS A 605 -6.51 -15.45 16.64
C LYS A 605 -7.25 -15.50 17.98
N THR A 606 -6.63 -16.04 19.02
CA THR A 606 -7.22 -16.16 20.36
C THR A 606 -6.87 -14.98 21.28
N PHE A 607 -6.01 -14.06 20.82
CA PHE A 607 -5.53 -12.94 21.62
C PHE A 607 -6.64 -12.00 22.11
N SER A 608 -7.72 -11.86 21.34
CA SER A 608 -8.89 -11.07 21.74
C SER A 608 -9.45 -11.53 23.09
N ASN A 609 -9.54 -12.85 23.31
CA ASN A 609 -10.06 -13.43 24.54
C ASN A 609 -9.11 -13.20 25.72
N ALA A 610 -7.80 -13.36 25.50
CA ALA A 610 -6.80 -13.07 26.51
C ALA A 610 -6.86 -11.59 26.95
N PHE A 611 -7.06 -10.68 25.99
CA PHE A 611 -7.21 -9.25 26.26
C PHE A 611 -8.50 -8.90 26.99
N LEU A 612 -9.64 -9.52 26.65
CA LEU A 612 -10.90 -9.33 27.38
C LEU A 612 -10.76 -9.74 28.86
N GLN A 613 -10.15 -10.90 29.11
CA GLN A 613 -9.88 -11.36 30.47
C GLN A 613 -8.87 -10.45 31.20
N PHE A 614 -7.96 -9.81 30.47
CA PHE A 614 -7.08 -8.81 31.03
C PHE A 614 -7.88 -7.57 31.48
N LEU A 615 -8.80 -7.08 30.64
CA LEU A 615 -9.68 -5.97 31.01
C LEU A 615 -10.49 -6.32 32.27
N ASP A 616 -11.04 -7.54 32.37
CA ASP A 616 -11.79 -7.96 33.56
C ASP A 616 -11.00 -7.87 34.87
N LYS A 617 -9.69 -8.14 34.82
CA LYS A 617 -8.84 -8.23 36.02
C LYS A 617 -8.07 -6.96 36.34
N CYS A 618 -7.69 -6.19 35.33
CA CYS A 618 -6.66 -5.15 35.46
C CYS A 618 -7.13 -3.73 35.09
N CYS A 619 -8.36 -3.55 34.59
CA CYS A 619 -8.76 -2.27 33.99
C CYS A 619 -9.11 -1.12 34.95
N GLN A 620 -9.24 -1.38 36.25
CA GLN A 620 -9.88 -0.44 37.19
C GLN A 620 -9.13 0.88 37.37
N GLN A 621 -7.80 0.90 37.19
CA GLN A 621 -6.96 2.09 37.32
C GLN A 621 -6.38 2.55 35.99
N LEU A 622 -6.83 1.96 34.88
CA LEU A 622 -6.29 2.24 33.56
C LEU A 622 -6.68 3.66 33.12
N THR A 623 -5.67 4.48 32.86
CA THR A 623 -5.81 5.89 32.45
C THR A 623 -5.39 6.08 30.99
N HIS A 624 -4.42 5.31 30.50
CA HIS A 624 -3.93 5.41 29.13
C HIS A 624 -3.93 4.03 28.47
N LEU A 625 -4.56 3.91 27.30
CA LEU A 625 -4.63 2.68 26.53
C LEU A 625 -4.35 2.96 25.05
N SER A 626 -3.29 2.35 24.53
CA SER A 626 -2.94 2.40 23.11
C SER A 626 -3.02 1.00 22.49
N LEU A 627 -3.91 0.86 21.51
CA LEU A 627 -4.16 -0.37 20.73
C LEU A 627 -3.99 -0.08 19.23
N CYS A 628 -3.02 0.75 18.86
CA CYS A 628 -2.82 1.17 17.47
C CYS A 628 -2.41 -0.02 16.60
N HIS A 629 -3.11 -0.21 15.48
CA HIS A 629 -2.86 -1.29 14.51
C HIS A 629 -2.93 -2.69 15.13
N CYS A 630 -3.90 -2.89 16.04
CA CYS A 630 -4.24 -4.18 16.64
C CYS A 630 -5.49 -4.77 15.98
N HIS A 631 -5.31 -5.76 15.12
CA HIS A 631 -6.38 -6.42 14.35
C HIS A 631 -7.35 -7.23 15.21
N PHE A 632 -6.96 -7.59 16.43
CA PHE A 632 -7.81 -8.30 17.37
C PHE A 632 -8.87 -7.39 18.02
N VAL A 633 -8.77 -6.05 17.88
CA VAL A 633 -9.71 -5.10 18.46
C VAL A 633 -11.01 -5.09 17.65
N ASN A 634 -12.05 -5.67 18.26
CA ASN A 634 -13.38 -5.85 17.69
C ASN A 634 -14.45 -5.13 18.54
N ASN A 635 -15.72 -5.26 18.16
CA ASN A 635 -16.85 -4.66 18.88
C ASN A 635 -16.92 -5.06 20.36
N GLU A 636 -16.62 -6.31 20.70
CA GLU A 636 -16.70 -6.82 22.08
C GLU A 636 -15.67 -6.14 22.99
N ILE A 637 -14.44 -6.00 22.50
CA ILE A 637 -13.39 -5.27 23.22
C ILE A 637 -13.79 -3.81 23.42
N ILE A 638 -14.26 -3.13 22.38
CA ILE A 638 -14.69 -1.72 22.49
C ILE A 638 -15.86 -1.58 23.47
N ALA A 639 -16.82 -2.51 23.45
CA ALA A 639 -17.94 -2.53 24.39
C ALA A 639 -17.50 -2.69 25.85
N LYS A 640 -16.34 -3.34 26.07
CA LYS A 640 -15.75 -3.55 27.39
C LYS A 640 -14.94 -2.35 27.89
N LEU A 641 -14.33 -1.54 27.01
CA LEU A 641 -13.49 -0.40 27.40
C LEU A 641 -14.12 0.56 28.42
N PRO A 642 -15.45 0.84 28.42
CA PRO A 642 -16.10 1.64 29.45
C PRO A 642 -15.97 1.13 30.90
N THR A 643 -15.49 -0.10 31.14
CA THR A 643 -15.14 -0.56 32.50
C THR A 643 -13.90 0.16 33.04
N CYS A 644 -13.07 0.74 32.17
CA CYS A 644 -11.93 1.60 32.50
C CYS A 644 -12.41 3.03 32.77
N ARG A 645 -13.03 3.28 33.93
CA ARG A 645 -13.71 4.57 34.21
C ARG A 645 -12.77 5.78 34.28
N ASP A 646 -11.50 5.55 34.55
CA ASP A 646 -10.47 6.59 34.68
C ASP A 646 -9.70 6.87 33.39
N LEU A 647 -10.16 6.33 32.25
CA LEU A 647 -9.48 6.48 30.98
C LEU A 647 -9.48 7.94 30.52
N THR A 648 -8.28 8.49 30.36
CA THR A 648 -8.00 9.85 29.87
C THR A 648 -7.40 9.84 28.47
N GLU A 649 -6.71 8.78 28.08
CA GLU A 649 -6.14 8.63 26.73
C GLU A 649 -6.54 7.29 26.13
N LEU A 650 -7.18 7.35 24.97
CA LEU A 650 -7.60 6.19 24.20
C LEU A 650 -7.14 6.31 22.75
N ARG A 651 -6.29 5.38 22.31
CA ARG A 651 -5.84 5.29 20.92
C ARG A 651 -6.23 3.96 20.30
N LEU A 652 -7.01 4.03 19.23
CA LEU A 652 -7.61 2.91 18.52
C LEU A 652 -7.35 2.99 17.01
N ARG A 653 -6.17 3.47 16.60
CA ARG A 653 -5.83 3.59 15.18
C ARG A 653 -6.03 2.26 14.46
N ASN A 654 -6.74 2.29 13.33
CA ASN A 654 -7.05 1.12 12.51
C ASN A 654 -7.78 -0.01 13.27
N ALA A 655 -8.55 0.31 14.32
CA ALA A 655 -9.42 -0.66 15.00
C ALA A 655 -10.63 -1.04 14.12
N LYS A 656 -10.98 -2.33 14.11
CA LYS A 656 -12.00 -2.91 13.23
C LYS A 656 -13.33 -3.10 13.95
N ALA A 657 -13.92 -2.00 14.40
CA ALA A 657 -15.25 -2.00 15.02
C ALA A 657 -16.27 -1.22 14.17
N ASP A 658 -17.53 -1.58 14.29
CA ASP A 658 -18.62 -0.91 13.61
C ASP A 658 -19.34 0.09 14.54
N PHE A 659 -20.47 0.61 14.06
CA PHE A 659 -21.37 1.46 14.81
C PHE A 659 -21.71 0.91 16.21
N PHE A 660 -22.03 -0.39 16.32
CA PHE A 660 -22.45 -1.01 17.57
C PHE A 660 -21.31 -1.15 18.58
N GLY A 661 -20.08 -1.31 18.10
CA GLY A 661 -18.90 -1.22 18.94
C GLY A 661 -18.69 0.21 19.44
N PHE A 662 -18.56 1.17 18.52
CA PHE A 662 -18.17 2.55 18.87
C PHE A 662 -19.19 3.31 19.71
N GLN A 663 -20.50 3.02 19.62
CA GLN A 663 -21.51 3.67 20.47
C GLN A 663 -21.22 3.53 21.98
N HIS A 664 -20.54 2.44 22.38
CA HIS A 664 -20.24 2.19 23.79
C HIS A 664 -19.20 3.15 24.36
N LEU A 665 -18.35 3.75 23.52
CA LEU A 665 -17.34 4.71 23.96
C LEU A 665 -17.97 5.97 24.59
N SER A 666 -19.22 6.29 24.27
CA SER A 666 -19.96 7.42 24.87
C SER A 666 -20.14 7.30 26.39
N LYS A 667 -19.95 6.10 26.95
CA LYS A 667 -19.97 5.85 28.40
C LYS A 667 -18.70 6.32 29.12
N LEU A 668 -17.62 6.58 28.39
CA LEU A 668 -16.41 7.23 28.91
C LEU A 668 -16.64 8.75 28.98
N ASN A 669 -16.23 9.39 30.06
CA ASN A 669 -16.49 10.81 30.32
C ASN A 669 -15.28 11.61 30.85
N ARG A 670 -14.08 11.01 30.80
CA ARG A 670 -12.82 11.61 31.27
C ARG A 670 -11.75 11.73 30.18
N LEU A 671 -12.09 11.43 28.91
CA LEU A 671 -11.14 11.47 27.82
C LEU A 671 -10.60 12.89 27.59
N VAL A 672 -9.28 12.96 27.49
CA VAL A 672 -8.47 14.14 27.13
C VAL A 672 -7.88 13.95 25.74
N THR A 673 -7.48 12.72 25.39
CA THR A 673 -6.95 12.33 24.08
C THR A 673 -7.77 11.19 23.50
N LEU A 674 -8.26 11.39 22.27
CA LEU A 674 -8.96 10.38 21.50
C LEU A 674 -8.37 10.30 20.09
N ASP A 675 -7.85 9.12 19.75
CA ASP A 675 -7.19 8.86 18.47
C ASP A 675 -7.87 7.70 17.75
N LEU A 676 -8.59 8.03 16.68
CA LEU A 676 -9.43 7.12 15.89
C LEU A 676 -9.00 7.05 14.43
N CYS A 677 -7.76 7.44 14.12
CA CYS A 677 -7.23 7.43 12.76
C CYS A 677 -7.51 6.09 12.04
N SER A 678 -8.01 6.16 10.82
CA SER A 678 -8.32 5.02 9.94
C SER A 678 -9.30 4.02 10.55
N THR A 679 -10.28 4.48 11.34
CA THR A 679 -11.38 3.64 11.84
C THR A 679 -12.67 3.86 11.03
N SER A 680 -13.60 2.91 11.12
CA SER A 680 -14.95 2.96 10.55
C SER A 680 -15.97 3.64 11.46
N ILE A 681 -15.54 4.57 12.33
CA ILE A 681 -16.47 5.33 13.18
C ILE A 681 -17.36 6.24 12.31
N THR A 682 -18.66 6.25 12.60
CA THR A 682 -19.64 7.12 11.93
C THR A 682 -19.99 8.33 12.80
N ASP A 683 -20.77 9.27 12.24
CA ASP A 683 -21.01 10.57 12.88
C ASP A 683 -21.70 10.46 14.25
N GLU A 684 -22.73 9.62 14.39
CA GLU A 684 -23.55 9.56 15.61
C GLU A 684 -22.79 9.02 16.83
N PRO A 685 -22.09 7.86 16.76
CA PRO A 685 -21.26 7.40 17.87
C PRO A 685 -20.19 8.41 18.24
N LEU A 686 -19.53 9.03 17.26
CA LEU A 686 -18.50 10.04 17.51
C LEU A 686 -19.08 11.24 18.25
N MET A 687 -20.18 11.83 17.75
CA MET A 687 -20.84 12.97 18.40
C MET A 687 -21.28 12.64 19.83
N ALA A 688 -21.73 11.41 20.10
CA ALA A 688 -22.08 10.98 21.45
C ALA A 688 -20.86 10.95 22.38
N VAL A 689 -19.71 10.45 21.91
CA VAL A 689 -18.44 10.47 22.65
C VAL A 689 -17.99 11.90 22.93
N LEU A 690 -18.07 12.79 21.93
CA LEU A 690 -17.67 14.19 22.06
C LEU A 690 -18.49 14.93 23.12
N LYS A 691 -19.81 14.74 23.11
CA LYS A 691 -20.73 15.30 24.12
C LYS A 691 -20.44 14.80 25.54
N ALA A 692 -20.03 13.54 25.68
CA ALA A 692 -19.72 12.92 26.97
C ALA A 692 -18.38 13.38 27.57
N ASN A 693 -17.46 13.94 26.78
CA ASN A 693 -16.08 14.24 27.19
C ASN A 693 -15.72 15.74 27.04
N PRO A 694 -16.31 16.65 27.85
CA PRO A 694 -16.14 18.10 27.69
C PRO A 694 -14.70 18.60 27.89
N ASN A 695 -13.84 17.79 28.52
CA ASN A 695 -12.43 18.10 28.77
C ASN A 695 -11.48 17.61 27.67
N LEU A 696 -12.00 17.09 26.55
CA LEU A 696 -11.19 16.62 25.43
C LEU A 696 -10.30 17.75 24.88
N ARG A 697 -9.03 17.44 24.66
CA ARG A 697 -7.99 18.36 24.17
C ARG A 697 -7.43 17.94 22.82
N HIS A 698 -7.30 16.63 22.58
CA HIS A 698 -6.69 16.10 21.37
C HIS A 698 -7.65 15.12 20.70
N LEU A 699 -8.01 15.42 19.44
CA LEU A 699 -8.88 14.59 18.62
C LEU A 699 -8.25 14.35 17.26
N ILE A 700 -8.03 13.07 16.94
CA ILE A 700 -7.41 12.62 15.69
C ILE A 700 -8.40 11.70 14.96
N LEU A 701 -8.81 12.13 13.78
CA LEU A 701 -9.83 11.53 12.91
C LEU A 701 -9.32 11.34 11.48
N ASP A 702 -8.01 11.21 11.29
CA ASP A 702 -7.41 11.10 9.95
C ASP A 702 -7.87 9.82 9.25
N PHE A 703 -8.17 9.90 7.95
CA PHE A 703 -8.66 8.77 7.15
C PHE A 703 -9.92 8.08 7.72
N CYS A 704 -10.78 8.78 8.45
CA CYS A 704 -12.07 8.28 8.90
C CYS A 704 -13.12 8.41 7.77
N GLU A 705 -12.99 7.57 6.75
CA GLU A 705 -13.78 7.65 5.50
C GLU A 705 -15.30 7.42 5.71
N SER A 706 -15.73 6.93 6.88
CA SER A 706 -17.14 6.70 7.24
C SER A 706 -17.83 7.92 7.88
N LEU A 707 -17.14 9.07 8.01
CA LEU A 707 -17.72 10.31 8.51
C LEU A 707 -18.30 11.14 7.35
N GLU A 708 -19.62 11.09 7.19
CA GLU A 708 -20.32 11.71 6.07
C GLU A 708 -20.72 13.17 6.35
N ARG A 709 -20.83 13.57 7.62
CA ARG A 709 -21.34 14.88 8.06
C ARG A 709 -20.34 15.58 8.99
N LEU A 710 -19.10 15.75 8.53
CA LEU A 710 -18.04 16.32 9.35
C LEU A 710 -18.38 17.72 9.89
N ASP A 711 -19.17 18.53 9.17
CA ASP A 711 -19.69 19.81 9.66
C ASP A 711 -20.41 19.68 11.02
N GLN A 712 -21.28 18.68 11.19
CA GLN A 712 -22.02 18.45 12.43
C GLN A 712 -21.12 17.95 13.57
N VAL A 713 -20.08 17.18 13.21
CA VAL A 713 -19.06 16.73 14.16
C VAL A 713 -18.27 17.93 14.67
N VAL A 714 -17.82 18.83 13.79
CA VAL A 714 -17.09 20.05 14.16
C VAL A 714 -17.99 21.00 14.95
N GLU A 715 -19.26 21.15 14.57
CA GLU A 715 -20.24 21.92 15.35
C GLU A 715 -20.37 21.35 16.77
N THR A 716 -20.50 20.03 16.90
CA THR A 716 -20.55 19.36 18.21
C THR A 716 -19.30 19.66 19.02
N VAL A 717 -18.12 19.51 18.44
CA VAL A 717 -16.85 19.86 19.12
C VAL A 717 -16.83 21.31 19.57
N SER A 718 -17.26 22.24 18.72
CA SER A 718 -17.30 23.67 19.04
C SER A 718 -18.21 24.01 20.22
N ASN A 719 -19.25 23.19 20.44
CA ASN A 719 -20.23 23.38 21.51
C ASN A 719 -19.81 22.70 22.82
N PHE A 720 -19.22 21.51 22.75
CA PHE A 720 -18.98 20.66 23.92
C PHE A 720 -17.51 20.57 24.36
N ASN A 721 -16.54 20.79 23.46
CA ASN A 721 -15.11 20.55 23.70
C ASN A 721 -14.26 21.82 23.52
N ARG A 722 -14.62 22.91 24.23
CA ARG A 722 -13.97 24.24 24.07
C ARG A 722 -12.49 24.30 24.48
N ASN A 723 -12.00 23.27 25.17
CA ASN A 723 -10.59 23.12 25.56
C ASN A 723 -9.75 22.41 24.50
N LEU A 724 -10.30 22.16 23.31
CA LEU A 724 -9.58 21.50 22.23
C LEU A 724 -8.33 22.29 21.82
N THR A 725 -7.19 21.61 21.84
CA THR A 725 -5.88 22.13 21.42
C THR A 725 -5.42 21.54 20.11
N THR A 726 -5.78 20.28 19.82
CA THR A 726 -5.39 19.55 18.61
C THR A 726 -6.61 18.96 17.92
N TRP A 727 -6.79 19.32 16.65
CA TRP A 727 -7.71 18.67 15.72
C TRP A 727 -6.93 18.15 14.51
N SER A 728 -7.18 16.92 14.11
CA SER A 728 -6.66 16.35 12.87
C SER A 728 -7.75 15.54 12.17
N SER A 729 -8.03 15.84 10.91
CA SER A 729 -8.98 15.10 10.08
C SER A 729 -8.45 14.92 8.65
N PHE A 730 -7.15 14.72 8.51
CA PHE A 730 -6.47 14.59 7.22
C PHE A 730 -7.15 13.51 6.36
N LYS A 731 -7.52 13.88 5.13
CA LYS A 731 -8.25 13.01 4.17
C LYS A 731 -9.55 12.41 4.71
N THR A 732 -10.16 13.04 5.71
CA THR A 732 -11.55 12.78 6.12
C THR A 732 -12.44 13.79 5.40
N THR A 733 -13.11 13.31 4.37
CA THR A 733 -13.77 14.13 3.35
C THR A 733 -15.25 14.34 3.71
N SER A 734 -15.66 15.59 3.93
CA SER A 734 -17.06 16.07 3.98
C SER A 734 -17.18 17.48 4.58
N LEU A 735 -16.05 18.19 4.78
CA LEU A 735 -16.03 19.51 5.39
C LEU A 735 -16.47 20.59 4.40
N THR A 736 -17.34 21.48 4.84
CA THR A 736 -17.71 22.71 4.12
C THR A 736 -17.17 23.95 4.82
N SER A 737 -17.30 25.11 4.17
CA SER A 737 -16.94 26.40 4.76
C SER A 737 -17.73 26.69 6.04
N LEU A 738 -19.02 26.32 6.07
CA LEU A 738 -19.87 26.47 7.26
C LEU A 738 -19.35 25.62 8.42
N GLY A 739 -19.00 24.35 8.15
CA GLY A 739 -18.36 23.48 9.13
C GLY A 739 -17.05 24.06 9.67
N ALA A 740 -16.17 24.53 8.79
CA ALA A 740 -14.88 25.09 9.20
C ALA A 740 -15.00 26.35 10.06
N LEU A 741 -16.03 27.19 9.86
CA LEU A 741 -16.28 28.36 10.72
C LEU A 741 -16.47 27.98 12.20
N HIS A 742 -16.95 26.77 12.50
CA HIS A 742 -17.10 26.32 13.89
C HIS A 742 -15.77 26.20 14.63
N PHE A 743 -14.64 25.96 13.94
CA PHE A 743 -13.31 25.95 14.58
C PHE A 743 -12.93 27.31 15.18
N ALA A 744 -13.47 28.41 14.66
CA ALA A 744 -13.24 29.73 15.23
C ALA A 744 -13.84 29.90 16.64
N LYS A 745 -14.68 28.97 17.12
CA LYS A 745 -15.16 28.92 18.51
C LYS A 745 -14.20 28.18 19.45
N CYS A 746 -13.21 27.47 18.90
CA CYS A 746 -12.19 26.71 19.64
C CYS A 746 -10.92 27.55 19.83
N ALA A 747 -10.99 28.59 20.66
CA ALA A 747 -9.91 29.58 20.82
C ALA A 747 -8.58 29.01 21.35
N ASN A 748 -8.61 27.82 21.96
CA ASN A 748 -7.43 27.13 22.50
C ASN A 748 -6.68 26.28 21.47
N LEU A 749 -7.15 26.25 20.21
CA LEU A 749 -6.50 25.49 19.14
C LEU A 749 -5.05 25.95 18.94
N LYS A 750 -4.18 24.94 18.88
CA LYS A 750 -2.75 25.07 18.58
C LYS A 750 -2.36 24.25 17.37
N GLU A 751 -3.07 23.17 17.08
CA GLU A 751 -2.83 22.33 15.91
C GLU A 751 -4.15 22.07 15.20
N LEU A 752 -4.19 22.43 13.91
CA LEU A 752 -5.34 22.23 13.05
C LEU A 752 -4.87 21.60 11.73
N ASP A 753 -5.12 20.31 11.58
CA ASP A 753 -4.86 19.55 10.34
C ASP A 753 -6.18 19.22 9.64
N LEU A 754 -6.41 19.88 8.51
CA LEU A 754 -7.57 19.77 7.63
C LEU A 754 -7.15 19.45 6.19
N GLY A 755 -5.95 18.87 6.01
CA GLY A 755 -5.44 18.52 4.68
C GLY A 755 -6.41 17.61 3.94
N TRP A 756 -6.73 17.97 2.69
CA TRP A 756 -7.66 17.24 1.82
C TRP A 756 -9.11 17.10 2.36
N CYS A 757 -9.54 17.95 3.30
CA CYS A 757 -10.93 17.94 3.76
C CYS A 757 -11.91 18.67 2.81
N PHE A 758 -11.43 19.67 2.05
CA PHE A 758 -12.20 20.59 1.19
C PHE A 758 -12.18 20.20 -0.30
N VAL A 759 -12.46 18.93 -0.62
CA VAL A 759 -12.25 18.40 -1.99
C VAL A 759 -13.16 19.07 -3.04
N PHE A 760 -14.36 19.51 -2.65
CA PHE A 760 -15.41 20.01 -3.56
C PHE A 760 -16.03 21.35 -3.14
N THR A 761 -15.45 22.03 -2.16
CA THR A 761 -16.04 23.21 -1.51
C THR A 761 -15.01 24.32 -1.40
N HIS A 762 -15.46 25.56 -1.55
CA HIS A 762 -14.61 26.73 -1.33
C HIS A 762 -14.54 27.04 0.18
N PRO A 763 -13.38 27.39 0.75
CA PRO A 763 -13.20 27.61 2.19
C PRO A 763 -13.95 28.83 2.75
N GLY A 764 -14.30 29.79 1.89
CA GLY A 764 -15.03 31.00 2.28
C GLY A 764 -14.19 31.91 3.17
N ASP A 765 -14.82 32.51 4.18
CA ASP A 765 -14.21 33.37 5.20
C ASP A 765 -13.68 32.59 6.43
N SER A 766 -13.71 31.26 6.38
CA SER A 766 -13.34 30.41 7.52
C SER A 766 -11.91 30.64 8.02
N LEU A 767 -10.93 30.77 7.12
CA LEU A 767 -9.52 31.02 7.49
C LEU A 767 -9.34 32.36 8.21
N GLU A 768 -10.01 33.41 7.75
CA GLU A 768 -9.99 34.72 8.41
C GLU A 768 -10.53 34.60 9.83
N LYS A 769 -11.70 33.96 9.98
CA LYS A 769 -12.35 33.84 11.28
C LYS A 769 -11.55 32.97 12.26
N ILE A 770 -10.95 31.89 11.78
CA ILE A 770 -10.05 31.03 12.56
C ILE A 770 -8.83 31.83 12.99
N ALA A 771 -8.17 32.55 12.08
CA ALA A 771 -6.96 33.32 12.39
C ALA A 771 -7.19 34.40 13.46
N LEU A 772 -8.34 35.08 13.42
CA LEU A 772 -8.69 36.13 14.38
C LEU A 772 -8.84 35.60 15.82
N THR A 773 -9.36 34.38 15.99
CA THR A 773 -9.64 33.78 17.30
C THR A 773 -8.53 32.84 17.78
N CYS A 774 -8.05 31.94 16.93
CA CYS A 774 -7.08 30.89 17.25
C CYS A 774 -5.63 31.39 17.12
N ARG A 775 -5.28 32.44 17.86
CA ARG A 775 -3.95 33.10 17.76
C ARG A 775 -2.79 32.27 18.31
N SER A 776 -3.12 31.22 19.06
CA SER A 776 -2.16 30.26 19.63
C SER A 776 -1.78 29.14 18.67
N LEU A 777 -2.27 29.16 17.42
CA LEU A 777 -1.93 28.18 16.39
C LEU A 777 -0.41 28.08 16.20
N LYS A 778 0.10 26.85 16.35
CA LYS A 778 1.47 26.41 16.11
C LYS A 778 1.60 25.58 14.82
N ARG A 779 0.55 24.88 14.42
CA ARG A 779 0.53 24.02 13.24
C ARG A 779 -0.79 24.18 12.49
N LEU A 780 -0.70 24.55 11.21
CA LEU A 780 -1.85 24.62 10.30
C LEU A 780 -1.53 23.82 9.04
N ILE A 781 -2.32 22.79 8.77
CA ILE A 781 -2.23 21.97 7.55
C ILE A 781 -3.54 22.08 6.80
N ILE A 782 -3.48 22.63 5.59
CA ILE A 782 -4.65 22.86 4.72
C ILE A 782 -4.35 22.42 3.28
N SER A 783 -3.54 21.38 3.13
CA SER A 783 -3.12 20.84 1.84
C SER A 783 -4.34 20.61 0.93
N GLN A 784 -4.21 21.02 -0.34
CA GLN A 784 -5.20 20.85 -1.41
C GLN A 784 -6.54 21.56 -1.18
N TRP A 785 -6.56 22.61 -0.36
CA TRP A 785 -7.73 23.49 -0.28
C TRP A 785 -7.85 24.32 -1.56
N ARG A 786 -8.74 23.88 -2.46
CA ARG A 786 -9.01 24.55 -3.73
C ARG A 786 -9.67 25.91 -3.48
N GLY A 787 -9.17 26.94 -4.17
CA GLY A 787 -9.71 28.30 -4.07
C GLY A 787 -9.09 29.18 -2.97
N VAL A 788 -8.25 28.62 -2.09
CA VAL A 788 -7.43 29.45 -1.19
C VAL A 788 -6.45 30.28 -2.01
N ASN A 789 -6.41 31.58 -1.74
CA ASN A 789 -5.49 32.53 -2.35
C ASN A 789 -4.79 33.37 -1.26
N ASP A 790 -3.90 34.26 -1.70
CA ASP A 790 -3.12 35.13 -0.81
C ASP A 790 -3.97 35.97 0.13
N GLN A 791 -5.10 36.51 -0.34
CA GLN A 791 -5.99 37.34 0.48
C GLN A 791 -6.60 36.55 1.65
N MET A 792 -6.97 35.28 1.40
CA MET A 792 -7.55 34.41 2.42
C MET A 792 -6.51 33.92 3.43
N LEU A 793 -5.24 33.81 3.03
CA LEU A 793 -4.13 33.43 3.92
C LEU A 793 -3.56 34.60 4.71
N LEU A 794 -3.69 35.83 4.22
CA LEU A 794 -3.13 37.01 4.86
C LEU A 794 -3.51 37.14 6.35
N PRO A 795 -4.78 36.93 6.78
CA PRO A 795 -5.13 36.92 8.20
C PRO A 795 -4.33 35.91 9.02
N VAL A 796 -4.10 34.70 8.51
CA VAL A 796 -3.31 33.66 9.20
C VAL A 796 -1.88 34.16 9.42
N VAL A 797 -1.24 34.68 8.37
CA VAL A 797 0.12 35.23 8.41
C VAL A 797 0.21 36.43 9.37
N MET A 798 -0.83 37.26 9.42
CA MET A 798 -0.86 38.48 10.23
C MET A 798 -1.13 38.21 11.72
N TYR A 799 -1.96 37.22 12.07
CA TYR A 799 -2.43 37.04 13.44
C TYR A 799 -1.86 35.81 14.17
N CYS A 800 -1.52 34.72 13.47
CA CYS A 800 -1.07 33.47 14.07
C CYS A 800 0.46 33.43 14.28
N LYS A 801 1.00 34.33 15.09
CA LYS A 801 2.47 34.53 15.28
C LYS A 801 3.22 33.36 15.92
N ASN A 802 2.51 32.39 16.48
CA ASN A 802 3.08 31.19 17.07
C ASN A 802 3.25 30.04 16.06
N LEU A 803 2.88 30.22 14.79
CA LEU A 803 3.01 29.20 13.76
C LEU A 803 4.47 28.76 13.63
N THR A 804 4.66 27.45 13.78
CA THR A 804 5.90 26.71 13.56
C THR A 804 5.84 25.85 12.30
N GLN A 805 4.64 25.42 11.90
CA GLN A 805 4.40 24.64 10.70
C GLN A 805 3.19 25.19 9.94
N LEU A 806 3.40 25.49 8.66
CA LEU A 806 2.35 25.89 7.72
C LEU A 806 2.46 25.01 6.47
N ASP A 807 1.49 24.14 6.25
CA ASP A 807 1.43 23.25 5.08
C ASP A 807 0.31 23.72 4.14
N LEU A 808 0.77 24.20 2.98
CA LEU A 808 -0.04 24.74 1.88
C LEU A 808 0.05 23.84 0.65
N LEU A 809 0.50 22.59 0.80
CA LEU A 809 0.80 21.68 -0.31
C LEU A 809 -0.39 21.61 -1.28
N GLY A 810 -0.14 21.82 -2.57
CA GLY A 810 -1.13 21.69 -3.63
C GLY A 810 -2.13 22.83 -3.75
N ILE A 811 -1.96 23.95 -3.03
CA ILE A 811 -2.80 25.14 -3.20
C ILE A 811 -2.30 25.91 -4.43
N LYS A 812 -3.02 25.81 -5.54
CA LYS A 812 -2.56 26.35 -6.84
C LYS A 812 -2.60 27.87 -6.96
N SER A 813 -3.45 28.55 -6.18
CA SER A 813 -3.73 29.98 -6.33
C SER A 813 -2.96 30.90 -5.38
N ILE A 814 -2.00 30.36 -4.62
CA ILE A 814 -1.12 31.17 -3.76
C ILE A 814 0.15 31.58 -4.51
N THR A 815 0.66 32.77 -4.25
CA THR A 815 1.82 33.33 -4.95
C THR A 815 3.07 33.41 -4.08
N GLY A 816 4.21 33.80 -4.68
CA GLY A 816 5.43 34.10 -3.94
C GLY A 816 5.24 35.17 -2.87
N ASP A 817 4.41 36.19 -3.13
CA ASP A 817 4.19 37.33 -2.23
C ASP A 817 3.70 36.91 -0.84
N ILE A 818 2.71 36.01 -0.77
CA ILE A 818 2.19 35.55 0.52
C ILE A 818 3.22 34.67 1.25
N CYS A 819 4.03 33.91 0.50
CA CYS A 819 5.07 33.06 1.05
C CYS A 819 6.18 33.92 1.67
N GLU A 820 6.65 34.95 0.97
CA GLU A 820 7.60 35.93 1.51
C GLU A 820 7.05 36.64 2.74
N ARG A 821 5.79 37.09 2.70
CA ARG A 821 5.13 37.69 3.87
C ARG A 821 5.08 36.72 5.04
N ALA A 822 4.79 35.44 4.80
CA ALA A 822 4.78 34.41 5.83
C ALA A 822 6.17 34.29 6.49
N LEU A 823 7.23 34.17 5.68
CA LEU A 823 8.61 34.08 6.16
C LEU A 823 9.03 35.32 6.97
N MET A 824 8.61 36.52 6.56
CA MET A 824 8.93 37.77 7.25
C MET A 824 8.10 38.00 8.51
N SER A 825 6.86 37.50 8.54
CA SER A 825 5.86 37.85 9.56
C SER A 825 5.64 36.78 10.62
N LEU A 826 6.09 35.54 10.40
CA LEU A 826 5.93 34.41 11.31
C LEU A 826 7.29 34.05 11.95
N PRO A 827 7.64 34.61 13.11
CA PRO A 827 8.99 34.54 13.67
C PRO A 827 9.40 33.14 14.15
N ASN A 828 8.43 32.25 14.38
CA ASN A 828 8.66 30.90 14.88
C ASN A 828 8.54 29.82 13.77
N LEU A 829 8.33 30.23 12.51
CA LEU A 829 8.07 29.29 11.42
C LEU A 829 9.32 28.45 11.14
N ARG A 830 9.17 27.13 11.21
CA ARG A 830 10.23 26.12 10.99
C ARG A 830 9.97 25.28 9.74
N LEU A 831 8.71 25.12 9.34
CA LEU A 831 8.31 24.44 8.11
C LEU A 831 7.24 25.24 7.36
N LEU A 832 7.50 25.49 6.08
CA LEU A 832 6.55 26.01 5.10
C LEU A 832 6.52 25.03 3.93
N ASP A 833 5.47 24.21 3.81
CA ASP A 833 5.30 23.32 2.66
C ASP A 833 4.50 24.03 1.58
N ILE A 834 5.14 24.29 0.45
CA ILE A 834 4.55 24.91 -0.75
C ILE A 834 4.68 23.99 -1.97
N SER A 835 4.89 22.69 -1.73
CA SER A 835 5.01 21.70 -2.80
C SER A 835 3.75 21.70 -3.65
N PHE A 836 3.90 21.61 -4.98
CA PHE A 836 2.78 21.61 -5.93
C PHE A 836 1.89 22.88 -5.91
N CYS A 837 2.45 24.03 -5.54
CA CYS A 837 1.77 25.33 -5.64
C CYS A 837 2.15 26.03 -6.96
N ASP A 838 1.38 25.74 -8.02
CA ASP A 838 1.71 26.09 -9.42
C ASP A 838 1.97 27.59 -9.69
N SER A 839 1.40 28.50 -8.89
CA SER A 839 1.57 29.96 -9.09
C SER A 839 2.83 30.53 -8.43
N ILE A 840 3.64 29.71 -7.75
CA ILE A 840 4.94 30.12 -7.21
C ILE A 840 6.01 29.81 -8.25
N VAL A 841 6.33 30.82 -9.06
CA VAL A 841 7.39 30.75 -10.07
C VAL A 841 8.73 31.11 -9.45
N SER A 842 9.79 30.40 -9.86
CA SER A 842 11.16 30.85 -9.58
C SER A 842 11.44 32.09 -10.43
N GLU A 843 11.90 33.17 -9.80
CA GLU A 843 12.52 34.26 -10.56
C GLU A 843 13.76 33.69 -11.27
N GLN A 844 13.84 33.91 -12.59
CA GLN A 844 14.96 33.49 -13.44
C GLN A 844 16.23 34.29 -13.17
#